data_AF-A0A1H2IYM7-F1
#
_entry.id   AF-A0A1H2IYM7-F1
#
_cell.length_a   1.000
_cell.length_b   1.000
_cell.length_c   1.000
_cell.angle_alpha   90.00
_cell.angle_beta   90.00
_cell.angle_gamma   90.00
#
_symmetry.space_group_name_H-M   'P 1'
#
loop_
_entity.id
_entity.type
_entity.pdbx_description
1 polymer ?
#
loop_
_entity_poly.entity_id
_entity_poly.type
_entity_poly.pdbx_seq_one_letter_code
_entity_poly.pdbx_strand_id
1 'polypeptide(L)'
;MEQSNQIPSLAELALKYGTINDEQFNHVRRLYALKRNNDNPIGYEKLLLSQKFITRYQVGLLKLIQEYLVVRKQGETFGQIAVEQGFVSQDDVDRALEMQKKEFRQSKIKKLIGDILVESRVLTLKQKNEILKEQDFLDTRARKTFTTDPSKRVDQDGDRPIDQDIDLSDYEKQFLKTKVLDQEFAACVIEKGFCSKREVKIAQKVQADEFEKEKKIRILGDIMVELNYLTKEQRNLILKEQEQIKKNSGFVTDSGVHVHIGQDQMEAVVKISKEPENVCLQDIKDALETKGVKYGVYTDAILQCNLDLKNNEFVAAKQGLASDVLTNKNVLYHFDTGKTDTEPTKKGALLAEQRLEEGTYLKKNVFGNNIEQPKAHDLFFRCASGTRFLKDNKNAHAKAFAVKTGFVCLSVERKLYIHSTINVLEDADLRYGPLENYANLNISGVLTGAYPITAGQVNAREIRGARIVATGNVKSHVGITDAVISAQGDIHAAYLHNCRIETFGNVYIANEIIDSHIFCSGKINSGQCRVISSILYAKKGIELAGAGNNRTKACILGAGSEHHILKKAGQINLEIKNISRHVDELKEKKDDQERSAKKTFQKMVELKIFHDRAKNKKQKLAAEFKRKNDVFKKENLKNIAVLINNFEKRMISSISLLKELNKTKKEYEKQSAILEKKIKNLEPEIKRKIFERQMDLAVFFEWTKKQKNNPQIKINHKAFPGTLLKGIFSSLEIEKEMNGFLAFETPHSTKGYQMAIQKN
;
A
#
# COMPACT_ATOMS: atom_id res chain seq x y z
N MET A 1 20.38 32.26 37.15
CA MET A 1 19.57 32.25 35.91
C MET A 1 19.94 31.00 35.13
N GLU A 2 19.28 29.86 35.37
CA GLU A 2 19.58 28.63 34.61
C GLU A 2 18.46 27.58 34.80
N GLN A 3 17.22 27.98 34.52
CA GLN A 3 16.10 27.04 34.44
C GLN A 3 15.13 27.53 33.36
N SER A 4 15.52 27.42 32.09
CA SER A 4 14.63 27.78 30.99
C SER A 4 14.51 26.66 29.95
N ASN A 5 13.26 26.22 29.82
CA ASN A 5 12.58 26.02 28.54
C ASN A 5 12.87 24.76 27.74
N GLN A 6 12.32 23.63 28.17
CA GLN A 6 11.78 22.66 27.20
C GLN A 6 10.32 22.34 27.53
N ILE A 7 9.44 22.59 26.57
CA ILE A 7 8.08 22.02 26.55
C ILE A 7 8.28 20.56 26.14
N PRO A 8 7.83 19.57 26.92
CA PRO A 8 8.09 18.17 26.59
C PRO A 8 7.53 17.83 25.22
N SER A 9 8.31 17.10 24.44
CA SER A 9 7.92 16.69 23.09
C SER A 9 6.72 15.73 23.15
N LEU A 10 5.96 15.61 22.06
CA LEU A 10 4.81 14.71 22.00
C LEU A 10 5.21 13.24 22.31
N ALA A 11 6.45 12.86 21.96
CA ALA A 11 7.00 11.54 22.25
C ALA A 11 7.36 11.37 23.74
N GLU A 12 7.90 12.39 24.40
CA GLU A 12 8.16 12.37 25.85
C GLU A 12 6.87 12.34 26.67
N LEU A 13 5.85 13.09 26.23
CA LEU A 13 4.51 13.01 26.82
C LEU A 13 3.94 11.61 26.61
N ALA A 14 4.11 11.03 25.44
CA ALA A 14 3.63 9.68 25.16
C ALA A 14 4.27 8.64 26.10
N LEU A 15 5.57 8.75 26.38
CA LEU A 15 6.29 7.90 27.32
C LEU A 15 5.82 8.15 28.76
N LYS A 16 5.74 9.42 29.17
CA LYS A 16 5.32 9.84 30.52
C LYS A 16 3.89 9.39 30.88
N TYR A 17 2.99 9.33 29.90
CA TYR A 17 1.62 8.87 30.08
C TYR A 17 1.42 7.37 29.75
N GLY A 18 2.50 6.61 29.53
CA GLY A 18 2.46 5.17 29.30
C GLY A 18 1.75 4.74 28.01
N THR A 19 1.62 5.66 27.04
CA THR A 19 1.03 5.36 25.72
C THR A 19 2.01 4.64 24.80
N ILE A 20 3.32 4.74 25.08
CA ILE A 20 4.40 4.01 24.43
C ILE A 20 5.38 3.51 25.49
N ASN A 21 6.09 2.41 25.22
CA ASN A 21 7.17 1.91 26.07
C ASN A 21 8.54 2.52 25.68
N ASP A 22 9.56 2.28 26.51
CA ASP A 22 10.92 2.81 26.29
C ASP A 22 11.54 2.36 24.95
N GLU A 23 11.26 1.12 24.53
CA GLU A 23 11.72 0.59 23.24
C GLU A 23 11.08 1.30 22.05
N GLN A 24 9.77 1.53 22.10
CA GLN A 24 9.01 2.28 21.09
C GLN A 24 9.42 3.75 21.06
N PHE A 25 9.69 4.35 22.21
CA PHE A 25 10.21 5.72 22.31
C PHE A 25 11.58 5.85 21.64
N ASN A 26 12.50 4.93 21.92
CA ASN A 26 13.81 4.88 21.27
C ASN A 26 13.72 4.66 19.75
N HIS A 27 12.78 3.82 19.31
CA HIS A 27 12.51 3.60 17.88
C HIS A 27 12.01 4.87 17.18
N VAL A 28 11.05 5.59 17.77
CA VAL A 28 10.52 6.85 17.22
C VAL A 28 11.58 7.94 17.18
N ARG A 29 12.44 8.02 18.21
CA ARG A 29 13.55 8.98 18.29
C ARG A 29 14.58 8.74 17.19
N ARG A 30 14.97 7.49 16.95
CA ARG A 30 15.86 7.11 15.83
C ARG A 30 15.26 7.44 14.48
N LEU A 31 13.96 7.14 14.28
CA LEU A 31 13.26 7.48 13.03
C LEU A 31 13.14 8.98 12.80
N TYR A 32 12.94 9.76 13.85
CA TYR A 32 12.91 11.22 13.76
C TYR A 32 14.28 11.80 13.38
N ALA A 33 15.37 11.25 13.93
CA ALA A 33 16.74 11.64 13.57
C ALA A 33 17.07 11.33 12.10
N LEU A 34 16.71 10.14 11.61
CA LEU A 34 16.96 9.72 10.23
C LEU A 34 16.19 10.57 9.19
N LYS A 35 14.94 10.96 9.50
CA LYS A 35 14.10 11.72 8.58
C LYS A 35 14.34 13.23 8.60
N ARG A 36 15.15 13.74 9.52
CA ARG A 36 15.56 15.15 9.56
C ARG A 36 16.56 15.52 8.46
N ASN A 37 17.26 14.53 7.90
CA ASN A 37 18.24 14.72 6.82
C ASN A 37 17.61 14.81 5.42
N ASN A 38 16.29 14.63 5.30
CA ASN A 38 15.56 14.79 4.04
C ASN A 38 14.70 16.06 4.11
N ASP A 39 14.55 16.77 2.99
CA ASP A 39 13.97 18.14 2.81
C ASP A 39 12.54 18.38 3.34
N ASN A 40 11.91 17.46 4.09
CA ASN A 40 10.60 17.62 4.70
C ASN A 40 10.56 17.08 6.15
N PRO A 41 10.62 17.93 7.19
CA PRO A 41 10.60 17.48 8.58
C PRO A 41 9.22 16.93 8.96
N ILE A 42 9.15 15.62 9.18
CA ILE A 42 7.94 14.93 9.64
C ILE A 42 7.85 15.05 11.17
N GLY A 43 6.79 15.70 11.68
CA GLY A 43 6.56 15.83 13.13
C GLY A 43 6.26 14.48 13.82
N TYR A 44 6.57 14.40 15.12
CA TYR A 44 6.36 13.20 15.96
C TYR A 44 4.94 12.62 15.88
N GLU A 45 3.91 13.46 15.69
CA GLU A 45 2.53 13.02 15.45
C GLU A 45 2.40 12.04 14.28
N LYS A 46 2.96 12.40 13.12
CA LYS A 46 2.85 11.58 11.91
C LYS A 46 3.67 10.30 12.05
N LEU A 47 4.79 10.35 12.77
CA LEU A 47 5.62 9.17 13.05
C LEU A 47 4.91 8.18 13.97
N LEU A 48 4.36 8.66 15.08
CA LEU A 48 3.61 7.85 16.05
C LEU A 48 2.36 7.21 15.44
N LEU A 49 1.66 7.93 14.54
CA LEU A 49 0.53 7.38 13.78
C LEU A 49 0.96 6.40 12.69
N SER A 50 2.07 6.66 11.99
CA SER A 50 2.56 5.80 10.90
C SER A 50 3.05 4.44 11.40
N GLN A 51 3.63 4.40 12.61
CA GLN A 51 4.09 3.17 13.25
C GLN A 51 2.99 2.46 14.06
N LYS A 52 1.76 3.00 14.07
CA LYS A 52 0.62 2.51 14.85
C LYS A 52 0.85 2.39 16.36
N PHE A 53 1.84 3.10 16.92
CA PHE A 53 2.11 3.08 18.37
C PHE A 53 1.04 3.80 19.18
N ILE A 54 0.35 4.78 18.58
CA ILE A 54 -0.67 5.58 19.24
C ILE A 54 -1.87 5.78 18.30
N THR A 55 -3.09 5.76 18.84
CA THR A 55 -4.32 6.03 18.10
C THR A 55 -4.54 7.54 17.86
N ARG A 56 -5.34 7.90 16.85
CA ARG A 56 -5.72 9.31 16.59
C ARG A 56 -6.35 10.00 17.80
N TYR A 57 -7.07 9.24 18.63
CA TYR A 57 -7.67 9.73 19.86
C TYR A 57 -6.62 10.07 20.93
N GLN A 58 -5.67 9.15 21.17
CA GLN A 58 -4.58 9.35 22.12
C GLN A 58 -3.64 10.50 21.68
N VAL A 59 -3.37 10.64 20.39
CA VAL A 59 -2.65 11.82 19.85
C VAL A 59 -3.42 13.12 20.12
N GLY A 60 -4.74 13.13 19.93
CA GLY A 60 -5.59 14.29 20.25
C GLY A 60 -5.56 14.65 21.73
N LEU A 61 -5.50 13.64 22.61
CA LEU A 61 -5.38 13.83 24.07
C LEU A 61 -4.00 14.39 24.46
N LEU A 62 -2.91 13.82 23.91
CA LEU A 62 -1.55 14.29 24.16
C LEU A 62 -1.33 15.72 23.66
N LYS A 63 -1.94 16.10 22.53
CA LYS A 63 -1.96 17.49 22.05
C LYS A 63 -2.69 18.43 23.00
N LEU A 64 -3.85 18.02 23.51
CA LEU A 64 -4.61 18.82 24.46
C LEU A 64 -3.81 19.05 25.76
N ILE A 65 -3.07 18.03 26.21
CA ILE A 65 -2.17 18.11 27.37
C ILE A 65 -0.97 19.03 27.06
N GLN A 66 -0.35 18.90 25.89
CA GLN A 66 0.76 19.75 25.46
C GLN A 66 0.32 21.23 25.39
N GLU A 67 -0.82 21.50 24.76
CA GLU A 67 -1.40 22.84 24.67
C GLU A 67 -1.75 23.41 26.05
N TYR A 68 -2.24 22.59 26.99
CA TYR A 68 -2.46 23.01 28.37
C TYR A 68 -1.15 23.36 29.08
N LEU A 69 -0.09 22.56 28.93
CA LEU A 69 1.22 22.86 29.51
C LEU A 69 1.83 24.16 28.96
N VAL A 70 1.60 24.46 27.68
CA VAL A 70 1.99 25.74 27.07
C VAL A 70 1.22 26.91 27.70
N VAL A 71 -0.11 26.81 27.78
CA VAL A 71 -0.96 27.84 28.38
C VAL A 71 -0.64 28.02 29.88
N ARG A 72 -0.31 26.94 30.58
CA ARG A 72 0.07 26.97 32.00
C ARG A 72 1.41 27.66 32.21
N LYS A 73 2.43 27.34 31.40
CA LYS A 73 3.72 28.04 31.44
C LYS A 73 3.58 29.52 31.12
N GLN A 74 2.81 29.86 30.10
CA GLN A 74 2.50 31.27 29.78
C GLN A 74 1.73 31.97 30.90
N GLY A 75 0.89 31.22 31.63
CA GLY A 75 0.20 31.70 32.82
C GLY A 75 1.11 31.88 34.04
N GLU A 76 2.06 30.97 34.26
CA GLU A 76 3.08 31.06 35.31
C GLU A 76 3.99 32.28 35.08
N THR A 77 4.45 32.51 33.84
CA THR A 77 5.22 33.72 33.50
C THR A 77 4.40 35.00 33.63
N PHE A 78 3.12 34.96 33.26
CA PHE A 78 2.21 36.09 33.44
C PHE A 78 2.03 36.40 34.94
N GLY A 79 1.89 35.38 35.77
CA GLY A 79 1.77 35.51 37.22
C GLY A 79 3.04 36.10 37.86
N GLN A 80 4.22 35.65 37.42
CA GLN A 80 5.51 36.20 37.88
C GLN A 80 5.64 37.68 37.56
N ILE A 81 5.36 38.10 36.32
CA ILE A 81 5.40 39.51 35.92
C ILE A 81 4.37 40.33 36.72
N ALA A 82 3.18 39.76 36.98
CA ALA A 82 2.14 40.43 37.77
C ALA A 82 2.54 40.65 39.23
N VAL A 83 3.32 39.73 39.82
CA VAL A 83 3.88 39.83 41.18
C VAL A 83 5.04 40.82 41.22
N GLU A 84 5.94 40.78 40.23
CA GLU A 84 7.08 41.71 40.10
C GLU A 84 6.63 43.17 39.96
N GLN A 85 5.51 43.41 39.28
CA GLN A 85 4.91 44.75 39.16
C GLN A 85 4.05 45.15 40.36
N GLY A 86 3.92 44.29 41.37
CA GLY A 86 3.15 44.56 42.59
C GLY A 86 1.64 44.63 42.37
N PHE A 87 1.13 44.11 41.25
CA PHE A 87 -0.31 44.12 40.94
C PHE A 87 -1.08 42.99 41.61
N VAL A 88 -0.41 41.89 41.96
CA VAL A 88 -1.02 40.66 42.46
C VAL A 88 -0.09 40.03 43.51
N SER A 89 -0.64 39.37 44.54
CA SER A 89 0.17 38.58 45.48
C SER A 89 0.46 37.17 44.93
N GLN A 90 1.54 36.52 45.39
CA GLN A 90 1.85 35.15 44.98
C GLN A 90 0.68 34.18 45.28
N ASP A 91 -0.01 34.42 46.40
CA ASP A 91 -1.16 33.64 46.86
C ASP A 91 -2.39 33.77 45.94
N ASP A 92 -2.57 34.94 45.32
CA ASP A 92 -3.62 35.19 44.32
C ASP A 92 -3.32 34.52 42.97
N VAL A 93 -2.05 34.48 42.57
CA VAL A 93 -1.60 33.78 41.36
C VAL A 93 -1.82 32.27 41.51
N ASP A 94 -1.48 31.71 42.67
CA ASP A 94 -1.65 30.28 42.94
C ASP A 94 -3.14 29.88 42.95
N ARG A 95 -4.01 30.69 43.57
CA ARG A 95 -5.47 30.52 43.47
C ARG A 95 -5.98 30.58 42.03
N ALA A 96 -5.46 31.49 41.22
CA ALA A 96 -5.85 31.63 39.82
C ALA A 96 -5.37 30.46 38.95
N LEU A 97 -4.18 29.91 39.20
CA LEU A 97 -3.68 28.68 38.58
C LEU A 97 -4.50 27.44 38.98
N GLU A 98 -4.92 27.35 40.25
CA GLU A 98 -5.82 26.28 40.70
C GLU A 98 -7.21 26.36 40.05
N MET A 99 -7.78 27.56 39.93
CA MET A 99 -9.04 27.78 39.22
C MET A 99 -8.91 27.44 37.73
N GLN A 100 -7.81 27.82 37.08
CA GLN A 100 -7.52 27.45 35.69
C GLN A 100 -7.44 25.93 35.52
N LYS A 101 -6.76 25.24 36.45
CA LYS A 101 -6.67 23.76 36.48
C LYS A 101 -8.04 23.11 36.68
N LYS A 102 -8.86 23.65 37.57
CA LYS A 102 -10.23 23.15 37.86
C LYS A 102 -11.17 23.33 36.67
N GLU A 103 -11.16 24.50 36.04
CA GLU A 103 -12.00 24.79 34.87
C GLU A 103 -11.59 23.96 33.64
N PHE A 104 -10.28 23.75 33.44
CA PHE A 104 -9.78 22.88 32.38
C PHE A 104 -10.22 21.42 32.59
N ARG A 105 -10.17 20.92 33.84
CA ARG A 105 -10.62 19.58 34.21
C ARG A 105 -12.14 19.38 33.99
N GLN A 106 -12.95 20.39 34.29
CA GLN A 106 -14.42 20.31 34.23
C GLN A 106 -15.01 20.57 32.83
N SER A 107 -14.45 21.52 32.08
CA SER A 107 -15.07 22.04 30.84
C SER A 107 -14.19 21.89 29.59
N LYS A 108 -12.91 21.54 29.75
CA LYS A 108 -11.88 21.57 28.70
C LYS A 108 -11.73 22.94 28.01
N ILE A 109 -12.21 24.00 28.66
CA ILE A 109 -12.12 25.37 28.16
C ILE A 109 -10.78 25.96 28.59
N LYS A 110 -10.11 26.63 27.66
CA LYS A 110 -8.80 27.27 27.85
C LYS A 110 -9.02 28.71 28.31
N LYS A 111 -9.23 28.93 29.60
CA LYS A 111 -9.22 30.29 30.16
C LYS A 111 -7.78 30.72 30.45
N LEU A 112 -7.44 31.95 30.07
CA LEU A 112 -6.14 32.54 30.39
C LEU A 112 -6.15 33.00 31.85
N ILE A 113 -5.02 32.88 32.53
CA ILE A 113 -4.91 33.31 33.94
C ILE A 113 -5.25 34.81 34.11
N GLY A 114 -4.88 35.65 33.14
CA GLY A 114 -5.22 37.08 33.17
C GLY A 114 -6.72 37.35 33.06
N ASP A 115 -7.52 36.48 32.44
CA ASP A 115 -8.97 36.59 32.46
C ASP A 115 -9.55 36.14 33.81
N ILE A 116 -8.99 35.10 34.41
CA ILE A 116 -9.39 34.59 35.73
C ILE A 116 -9.07 35.62 36.83
N LEU A 117 -7.94 36.31 36.74
CA LEU A 117 -7.53 37.38 37.66
C LEU A 117 -8.38 38.65 37.52
N VAL A 118 -8.91 38.93 36.31
CA VAL A 118 -9.89 40.02 36.09
C VAL A 118 -11.29 39.62 36.57
N GLU A 119 -11.73 38.39 36.30
CA GLU A 119 -13.01 37.85 36.75
C GLU A 119 -13.10 37.79 38.29
N SER A 120 -11.99 37.47 38.96
CA SER A 120 -11.87 37.48 40.42
C SER A 120 -11.69 38.87 41.03
N ARG A 121 -11.70 39.93 40.22
CA ARG A 121 -11.51 41.35 40.61
C ARG A 121 -10.17 41.68 41.26
N VAL A 122 -9.18 40.78 41.15
CA VAL A 122 -7.81 40.99 41.64
C VAL A 122 -7.05 41.94 40.69
N LEU A 123 -7.40 41.95 39.41
CA LEU A 123 -6.68 42.67 38.35
C LEU A 123 -7.64 43.49 37.48
N THR A 124 -7.24 44.69 37.05
CA THR A 124 -8.04 45.49 36.11
C THR A 124 -7.72 45.18 34.65
N LEU A 125 -8.65 45.44 33.73
CA LEU A 125 -8.43 45.25 32.29
C LEU A 125 -7.24 46.08 31.74
N LYS A 126 -6.90 47.20 32.39
CA LYS A 126 -5.74 48.03 32.00
C LYS A 126 -4.43 47.37 32.43
N GLN A 127 -4.32 46.96 33.69
CA GLN A 127 -3.14 46.26 34.23
C GLN A 127 -2.89 44.92 33.52
N LYS A 128 -3.95 44.19 33.14
CA LYS A 128 -3.84 42.94 32.36
C LYS A 128 -3.13 43.19 31.03
N ASN A 129 -3.49 44.28 30.34
CA ASN A 129 -2.93 44.62 29.03
C ASN A 129 -1.50 45.19 29.15
N GLU A 130 -1.12 45.72 30.30
CA GLU A 130 0.26 46.14 30.58
C GLU A 130 1.18 44.92 30.79
N ILE A 131 0.75 43.95 31.61
CA ILE A 131 1.48 42.69 31.81
C ILE A 131 1.63 41.91 30.49
N LEU A 132 0.59 41.86 29.65
CA LEU A 132 0.67 41.20 28.34
C LEU A 132 1.66 41.87 27.39
N LYS A 133 1.73 43.21 27.38
CA LYS A 133 2.71 43.94 26.57
C LYS A 133 4.15 43.66 27.02
N GLU A 134 4.35 43.51 28.33
CA GLU A 134 5.65 43.20 28.90
C GLU A 134 6.08 41.75 28.63
N GLN A 135 5.14 40.81 28.72
CA GLN A 135 5.32 39.42 28.32
C GLN A 135 5.70 39.29 26.84
N ASP A 136 4.97 39.98 25.94
CA ASP A 136 5.28 40.00 24.50
C ASP A 136 6.65 40.66 24.20
N PHE A 137 7.02 41.70 24.95
CA PHE A 137 8.30 42.39 24.83
C PHE A 137 9.48 41.50 25.27
N LEU A 138 9.34 40.77 26.38
CA LEU A 138 10.34 39.82 26.88
C LEU A 138 10.49 38.61 25.95
N ASP A 139 9.40 38.06 25.44
CA ASP A 139 9.41 36.96 24.46
C ASP A 139 10.07 37.36 23.13
N THR A 140 9.86 38.61 22.68
CA THR A 140 10.48 39.14 21.45
C THR A 140 11.99 39.36 21.62
N ARG A 141 12.44 39.75 22.82
CA ARG A 141 13.86 39.95 23.14
C ARG A 141 14.59 38.61 23.31
N ALA A 142 13.95 37.61 23.92
CA ALA A 142 14.45 36.24 23.99
C ALA A 142 14.62 35.63 22.59
N ARG A 143 13.62 35.79 21.71
CA ARG A 143 13.74 35.29 20.32
C ARG A 143 14.86 35.95 19.51
N LYS A 144 15.18 37.23 19.76
CA LYS A 144 16.28 37.94 19.09
C LYS A 144 17.67 37.61 19.65
N THR A 145 17.78 37.08 20.87
CA THR A 145 19.07 36.65 21.46
C THR A 145 19.46 35.22 21.07
N PHE A 146 18.53 34.41 20.54
CA PHE A 146 18.77 33.02 20.13
C PHE A 146 18.86 32.80 18.61
N THR A 147 19.07 33.84 17.80
CA THR A 147 19.38 33.67 16.37
C THR A 147 20.88 33.46 16.15
N THR A 148 21.36 32.26 16.45
CA THR A 148 22.54 31.67 15.79
C THR A 148 22.18 30.25 15.37
N ASP A 149 22.27 30.04 14.06
CA ASP A 149 22.23 28.80 13.27
C ASP A 149 21.95 27.45 14.00
N PRO A 150 20.88 26.70 13.67
CA PRO A 150 20.52 25.45 14.34
C PRO A 150 21.35 24.22 13.91
N SER A 151 22.67 24.41 13.74
CA SER A 151 23.61 23.42 13.20
C SER A 151 24.94 23.43 13.96
N LYS A 152 24.89 23.20 15.27
CA LYS A 152 25.96 22.58 16.08
C LYS A 152 25.47 22.43 17.54
N ARG A 153 25.10 21.22 17.94
CA ARG A 153 25.25 20.78 19.34
C ARG A 153 25.97 19.44 19.29
N VAL A 154 27.23 19.50 19.70
CA VAL A 154 28.15 18.38 19.85
C VAL A 154 27.79 17.67 21.14
N ASP A 155 27.80 16.34 21.08
CA ASP A 155 27.72 15.44 22.22
C ASP A 155 28.90 15.70 23.16
N GLN A 156 28.63 15.98 24.43
CA GLN A 156 29.56 15.67 25.52
C GLN A 156 28.78 15.11 26.70
N ASP A 157 29.20 13.92 27.10
CA ASP A 157 28.73 13.09 28.19
C ASP A 157 28.80 13.78 29.56
N GLY A 158 27.96 13.30 30.48
CA GLY A 158 28.13 13.54 31.90
C GLY A 158 26.87 13.21 32.68
N ASP A 159 26.82 11.99 33.22
CA ASP A 159 25.97 11.60 34.34
C ASP A 159 25.78 12.75 35.34
N ARG A 160 24.55 13.26 35.48
CA ARG A 160 24.03 13.78 36.75
C ARG A 160 22.54 13.47 36.88
N PRO A 161 22.11 12.95 38.04
CA PRO A 161 20.70 12.68 38.32
C PRO A 161 19.99 14.00 38.58
N ILE A 162 18.81 14.19 37.98
CA ILE A 162 17.86 15.20 38.44
C ILE A 162 16.65 14.43 38.96
N ASP A 163 16.85 13.91 40.16
CA ASP A 163 15.76 13.67 41.09
C ASP A 163 15.27 15.05 41.55
N GLN A 164 14.02 15.36 41.22
CA GLN A 164 13.13 16.20 42.02
C GLN A 164 11.72 16.01 41.49
N ASP A 165 11.02 15.13 42.18
CA ASP A 165 9.64 14.74 41.98
C ASP A 165 8.69 15.93 41.84
N ILE A 166 7.82 15.85 40.83
CA ILE A 166 6.45 16.31 41.01
C ILE A 166 5.62 15.04 41.11
N ASP A 167 5.52 14.54 42.33
CA ASP A 167 4.79 13.34 42.66
C ASP A 167 3.31 13.53 42.31
N LEU A 168 2.73 12.56 41.61
CA LEU A 168 1.30 12.48 41.30
C LEU A 168 0.73 11.25 42.01
N SER A 169 -0.34 11.49 42.77
CA SER A 169 -1.03 10.52 43.64
C SER A 169 -1.36 9.18 42.94
N ASP A 170 -1.11 8.08 43.65
CA ASP A 170 -1.44 6.70 43.24
C ASP A 170 -2.89 6.51 42.77
N TYR A 171 -3.79 7.38 43.22
CA TYR A 171 -5.20 7.42 42.82
C TYR A 171 -5.41 7.76 41.33
N GLU A 172 -4.62 8.68 40.76
CA GLU A 172 -4.75 9.09 39.36
C GLU A 172 -4.20 8.02 38.40
N LYS A 173 -3.16 7.29 38.80
CA LYS A 173 -2.61 6.14 38.06
C LYS A 173 -3.58 4.95 38.06
N GLN A 174 -4.22 4.66 39.19
CA GLN A 174 -5.24 3.60 39.28
C GLN A 174 -6.49 3.95 38.47
N PHE A 175 -6.95 5.20 38.48
CA PHE A 175 -8.12 5.66 37.71
C PHE A 175 -7.97 5.48 36.19
N LEU A 176 -6.79 5.81 35.63
CA LEU A 176 -6.51 5.64 34.21
C LEU A 176 -6.49 4.16 33.80
N LYS A 177 -5.95 3.29 34.66
CA LYS A 177 -5.91 1.84 34.42
C LYS A 177 -7.31 1.22 34.47
N THR A 178 -8.14 1.64 35.42
CA THR A 178 -9.53 1.17 35.55
C THR A 178 -10.39 1.59 34.35
N LYS A 179 -10.22 2.82 33.84
CA LYS A 179 -11.03 3.33 32.72
C LYS A 179 -10.77 2.63 31.39
N VAL A 180 -9.54 2.17 31.16
CA VAL A 180 -9.19 1.37 29.96
C VAL A 180 -9.81 -0.02 30.07
N LEU A 181 -9.71 -0.66 31.25
CA LEU A 181 -10.31 -1.96 31.52
C LEU A 181 -11.85 -1.94 31.43
N ASP A 182 -12.48 -0.84 31.85
CA ASP A 182 -13.93 -0.66 31.76
C ASP A 182 -14.43 -0.50 30.32
N GLN A 183 -13.63 0.08 29.42
CA GLN A 183 -13.97 0.18 28.00
C GLN A 183 -13.88 -1.17 27.29
N GLU A 184 -12.87 -1.97 27.61
CA GLU A 184 -12.72 -3.34 27.12
C GLU A 184 -13.84 -4.24 27.67
N PHE A 185 -14.15 -4.13 28.96
CA PHE A 185 -15.23 -4.87 29.59
C PHE A 185 -16.59 -4.51 28.97
N ALA A 186 -16.87 -3.22 28.77
CA ALA A 186 -18.07 -2.75 28.10
C ALA A 186 -18.22 -3.30 26.68
N ALA A 187 -17.12 -3.38 25.92
CA ALA A 187 -17.13 -3.95 24.57
C ALA A 187 -17.46 -5.46 24.60
N CYS A 188 -16.82 -6.24 25.48
CA CYS A 188 -17.08 -7.67 25.62
C CYS A 188 -18.52 -7.99 26.06
N VAL A 189 -19.09 -7.21 26.98
CA VAL A 189 -20.47 -7.39 27.45
C VAL A 189 -21.48 -7.17 26.31
N ILE A 190 -21.22 -6.20 25.42
CA ILE A 190 -22.07 -5.89 24.27
C ILE A 190 -21.93 -6.96 23.19
N GLU A 191 -20.70 -7.40 22.89
CA GLU A 191 -20.45 -8.42 21.87
C GLU A 191 -21.07 -9.78 22.22
N LYS A 192 -21.06 -10.15 23.50
CA LYS A 192 -21.69 -11.39 23.98
C LYS A 192 -23.21 -11.29 24.16
N GLY A 193 -23.80 -10.11 23.94
CA GLY A 193 -25.24 -9.89 24.06
C GLY A 193 -25.78 -9.96 25.48
N PHE A 194 -24.92 -9.87 26.51
CA PHE A 194 -25.34 -9.93 27.91
C PHE A 194 -26.01 -8.63 28.38
N CYS A 195 -25.62 -7.48 27.80
CA CYS A 195 -26.32 -6.21 28.01
C CYS A 195 -26.41 -5.38 26.73
N SER A 196 -27.38 -4.48 26.68
CA SER A 196 -27.53 -3.51 25.61
C SER A 196 -26.58 -2.31 25.77
N LYS A 197 -26.29 -1.64 24.65
CA LYS A 197 -25.53 -0.37 24.62
C LYS A 197 -26.15 0.74 25.49
N ARG A 198 -27.43 0.64 25.85
CA ARG A 198 -28.12 1.61 26.73
C ARG A 198 -27.83 1.31 28.20
N GLU A 199 -27.90 0.05 28.61
CA GLU A 199 -27.64 -0.38 30.01
C GLU A 199 -26.19 -0.15 30.41
N VAL A 200 -25.24 -0.42 29.50
CA VAL A 200 -23.80 -0.11 29.73
C VAL A 200 -23.59 1.39 29.94
N LYS A 201 -24.29 2.26 29.21
CA LYS A 201 -24.21 3.71 29.39
C LYS A 201 -24.79 4.18 30.72
N ILE A 202 -25.84 3.51 31.20
CA ILE A 202 -26.43 3.80 32.52
C ILE A 202 -25.45 3.41 33.62
N ALA A 203 -24.85 2.22 33.55
CA ALA A 203 -23.83 1.79 34.50
C ALA A 203 -22.58 2.70 34.50
N GLN A 204 -22.13 3.14 33.32
CA GLN A 204 -21.04 4.13 33.21
C GLN A 204 -21.40 5.49 33.80
N LYS A 205 -22.68 5.90 33.70
CA LYS A 205 -23.15 7.15 34.29
C LYS A 205 -23.22 7.05 35.82
N VAL A 206 -23.71 5.94 36.36
CA VAL A 206 -23.71 5.65 37.80
C VAL A 206 -22.28 5.60 38.35
N GLN A 207 -21.36 4.95 37.63
CA GLN A 207 -19.93 4.93 37.97
C GLN A 207 -19.32 6.34 37.98
N ALA A 208 -19.66 7.17 37.00
CA ALA A 208 -19.20 8.55 36.93
C ALA A 208 -19.78 9.40 38.06
N ASP A 209 -21.07 9.24 38.37
CA ASP A 209 -21.76 9.98 39.44
C ASP A 209 -21.25 9.56 40.84
N GLU A 210 -20.99 8.26 41.08
CA GLU A 210 -20.39 7.75 42.33
C GLU A 210 -18.93 8.22 42.49
N PHE A 211 -18.18 8.29 41.39
CA PHE A 211 -16.83 8.83 41.38
C PHE A 211 -16.81 10.34 41.68
N GLU A 212 -17.72 11.12 41.08
CA GLU A 212 -17.83 12.57 41.27
C GLU A 212 -18.26 12.95 42.70
N LYS A 213 -19.14 12.15 43.32
CA LYS A 213 -19.68 12.46 44.66
C LYS A 213 -18.90 11.83 45.81
N GLU A 214 -18.46 10.58 45.68
CA GLU A 214 -17.87 9.83 46.79
C GLU A 214 -16.37 9.56 46.64
N LYS A 215 -15.76 9.92 45.50
CA LYS A 215 -14.35 9.64 45.18
C LYS A 215 -13.96 8.15 45.30
N LYS A 216 -14.89 7.20 45.14
CA LYS A 216 -14.59 5.76 45.12
C LYS A 216 -14.37 5.28 43.68
N ILE A 217 -13.31 4.50 43.46
CA ILE A 217 -13.03 3.86 42.17
C ILE A 217 -13.58 2.43 42.24
N ARG A 218 -14.65 2.16 41.48
CA ARG A 218 -15.27 0.84 41.38
C ARG A 218 -15.18 0.31 39.95
N ILE A 219 -15.04 -1.00 39.79
CA ILE A 219 -14.97 -1.66 38.49
C ILE A 219 -16.36 -1.69 37.87
N LEU A 220 -16.47 -1.39 36.57
CA LEU A 220 -17.76 -1.32 35.88
C LEU A 220 -18.59 -2.61 36.02
N GLY A 221 -17.92 -3.77 36.03
CA GLY A 221 -18.57 -5.08 36.21
C GLY A 221 -19.26 -5.26 37.56
N ASP A 222 -18.82 -4.62 38.64
CA ASP A 222 -19.49 -4.69 39.95
C ASP A 222 -20.76 -3.84 40.00
N ILE A 223 -20.70 -2.65 39.41
CA ILE A 223 -21.85 -1.74 39.29
C ILE A 223 -22.93 -2.37 38.41
N MET A 224 -22.54 -3.06 37.33
CA MET A 224 -23.48 -3.74 36.46
C MET A 224 -24.15 -4.96 37.12
N VAL A 225 -23.48 -5.64 38.07
CA VAL A 225 -24.09 -6.70 38.87
C VAL A 225 -25.06 -6.12 39.90
N GLU A 226 -24.72 -5.01 40.55
CA GLU A 226 -25.62 -4.31 41.49
C GLU A 226 -26.87 -3.73 40.83
N LEU A 227 -26.74 -3.26 39.59
CA LEU A 227 -27.87 -2.80 38.77
C LEU A 227 -28.68 -3.96 38.16
N ASN A 228 -28.38 -5.22 38.51
CA ASN A 228 -29.00 -6.44 37.97
C ASN A 228 -28.90 -6.60 36.43
N TYR A 229 -27.93 -5.94 35.79
CA TYR A 229 -27.68 -6.08 34.35
C TYR A 229 -26.77 -7.26 34.02
N LEU A 230 -25.95 -7.73 34.98
CA LEU A 230 -25.07 -8.90 34.84
C LEU A 230 -25.20 -9.83 36.05
N THR A 231 -25.02 -11.13 35.84
CA THR A 231 -24.83 -12.08 36.95
C THR A 231 -23.37 -12.12 37.40
N LYS A 232 -23.13 -12.53 38.64
CA LYS A 232 -21.76 -12.72 39.19
C LYS A 232 -20.94 -13.72 38.35
N GLU A 233 -21.59 -14.73 37.79
CA GLU A 233 -20.95 -15.72 36.93
C GLU A 233 -20.53 -15.14 35.57
N GLN A 234 -21.40 -14.33 34.94
CA GLN A 234 -21.10 -13.65 33.68
C GLN A 234 -19.96 -12.64 33.82
N ARG A 235 -19.91 -11.89 34.93
CA ARG A 235 -18.80 -10.99 35.28
C ARG A 235 -17.48 -11.76 35.35
N ASN A 236 -17.45 -12.86 36.10
CA ASN A 236 -16.23 -13.65 36.31
C ASN A 236 -15.72 -14.31 35.03
N LEU A 237 -16.62 -14.70 34.11
CA LEU A 237 -16.26 -15.22 32.80
C LEU A 237 -15.50 -14.17 31.96
N ILE A 238 -15.99 -12.93 31.92
CA ILE A 238 -15.38 -11.84 31.15
C ILE A 238 -14.04 -11.42 31.76
N LEU A 239 -13.94 -11.38 33.10
CA LEU A 239 -12.68 -11.07 33.78
C LEU A 239 -11.60 -12.14 33.53
N LYS A 240 -11.98 -13.44 33.56
CA LYS A 240 -11.06 -14.54 33.21
C LYS A 240 -10.58 -14.47 31.76
N GLU A 241 -11.43 -14.05 30.83
CA GLU A 241 -11.05 -13.84 29.43
C GLU A 241 -10.11 -12.64 29.24
N GLN A 242 -10.31 -11.54 29.97
CA GLN A 242 -9.38 -10.40 29.95
C GLN A 242 -7.98 -10.80 30.46
N GLU A 243 -7.88 -11.74 31.41
CA GLU A 243 -6.61 -12.31 31.85
C GLU A 243 -6.03 -13.34 30.86
N GLN A 244 -6.88 -14.13 30.20
CA GLN A 244 -6.47 -15.07 29.15
C GLN A 244 -5.95 -14.36 27.89
N ILE A 245 -6.53 -13.21 27.50
CA ILE A 245 -6.04 -12.38 26.38
C ILE A 245 -4.64 -11.82 26.67
N LYS A 246 -4.31 -11.56 27.94
CA LYS A 246 -2.94 -11.19 28.38
C LYS A 246 -1.97 -12.36 28.44
N LYS A 247 -2.44 -13.60 28.63
CA LYS A 247 -1.60 -14.82 28.61
C LYS A 247 -1.47 -15.44 27.21
N ASN A 248 -2.43 -15.21 26.30
CA ASN A 248 -2.42 -15.69 24.92
C ASN A 248 -1.64 -14.79 23.94
N SER A 249 -0.88 -13.81 24.43
CA SER A 249 0.21 -13.17 23.66
C SER A 249 1.53 -13.95 23.75
N GLY A 250 1.55 -15.10 24.43
CA GLY A 250 2.65 -16.06 24.42
C GLY A 250 2.17 -17.45 24.01
N PHE A 251 2.78 -18.01 22.97
CA PHE A 251 2.64 -19.38 22.45
C PHE A 251 1.37 -19.71 21.64
N VAL A 252 1.34 -19.19 20.41
CA VAL A 252 1.10 -20.01 19.22
C VAL A 252 2.30 -19.78 18.32
N THR A 253 2.88 -20.83 17.74
CA THR A 253 3.83 -20.69 16.62
C THR A 253 3.08 -20.06 15.44
N ASP A 254 2.91 -18.74 15.50
CA ASP A 254 2.41 -17.95 14.39
C ASP A 254 3.52 -17.95 13.36
N SER A 255 3.36 -18.81 12.36
CA SER A 255 4.26 -18.96 11.21
C SER A 255 4.41 -17.65 10.43
N GLY A 256 3.74 -16.56 10.82
CA GLY A 256 3.85 -15.26 10.18
C GLY A 256 3.26 -15.27 8.77
N VAL A 257 2.55 -16.33 8.40
CA VAL A 257 1.91 -16.55 7.11
C VAL A 257 0.40 -16.36 7.28
N HIS A 258 -0.16 -15.33 6.66
CA HIS A 258 -1.60 -15.08 6.61
C HIS A 258 -2.13 -15.33 5.20
N VAL A 259 -3.12 -16.22 5.08
CA VAL A 259 -3.80 -16.48 3.82
C VAL A 259 -5.10 -15.67 3.76
N HIS A 260 -5.22 -14.83 2.75
CA HIS A 260 -6.43 -14.09 2.41
C HIS A 260 -7.11 -14.72 1.20
N ILE A 261 -8.42 -14.93 1.30
CA ILE A 261 -9.22 -15.50 0.22
C ILE A 261 -9.98 -14.34 -0.44
N GLY A 262 -9.89 -14.26 -1.77
CA GLY A 262 -10.55 -13.22 -2.55
C GLY A 262 -12.07 -13.26 -2.36
N GLN A 263 -12.75 -12.13 -2.57
CA GLN A 263 -14.22 -12.02 -2.44
C GLN A 263 -14.97 -13.04 -3.31
N ASP A 264 -14.40 -13.35 -4.48
CA ASP A 264 -14.97 -14.30 -5.43
C ASP A 264 -14.73 -15.77 -5.02
N GLN A 265 -13.97 -16.04 -3.95
CA GLN A 265 -13.56 -17.38 -3.51
C GLN A 265 -12.83 -18.21 -4.60
N MET A 266 -12.27 -17.53 -5.60
CA MET A 266 -11.53 -18.14 -6.71
C MET A 266 -10.02 -18.03 -6.56
N GLU A 267 -9.53 -17.24 -5.60
CA GLU A 267 -8.11 -16.94 -5.41
C GLU A 267 -7.76 -16.94 -3.92
N ALA A 268 -6.59 -17.50 -3.60
CA ALA A 268 -5.96 -17.43 -2.29
C ALA A 268 -4.61 -16.71 -2.41
N VAL A 269 -4.49 -15.62 -1.66
CA VAL A 269 -3.31 -14.76 -1.59
C VAL A 269 -2.62 -15.00 -0.25
N VAL A 270 -1.33 -15.29 -0.29
CA VAL A 270 -0.49 -15.44 0.89
C VAL A 270 0.18 -14.10 1.18
N LYS A 271 0.10 -13.65 2.44
CA LYS A 271 0.84 -12.51 2.98
C LYS A 271 1.77 -12.97 4.08
N ILE A 272 3.03 -12.59 4.00
CA ILE A 272 4.06 -12.92 4.97
C ILE A 272 4.35 -11.66 5.80
N SER A 273 4.08 -11.73 7.11
CA SER A 273 4.19 -10.62 8.06
C SER A 273 5.58 -10.49 8.69
N LYS A 274 6.37 -11.57 8.69
CA LYS A 274 7.77 -11.62 9.19
C LYS A 274 8.76 -11.60 8.01
N GLU A 275 10.05 -11.46 8.28
CA GLU A 275 11.09 -11.58 7.25
C GLU A 275 10.96 -12.95 6.52
N PRO A 276 11.00 -12.96 5.18
CA PRO A 276 10.74 -14.16 4.36
C PRO A 276 11.80 -15.28 4.51
N GLU A 277 12.86 -15.05 5.29
CA GLU A 277 13.96 -15.99 5.51
C GLU A 277 13.61 -17.12 6.49
N ASN A 278 12.55 -16.96 7.30
CA ASN A 278 12.14 -17.95 8.31
C ASN A 278 10.90 -18.78 7.93
N VAL A 279 10.39 -18.64 6.69
CA VAL A 279 9.16 -19.34 6.24
C VAL A 279 9.53 -20.42 5.24
N CYS A 280 9.16 -21.66 5.54
CA CYS A 280 9.34 -22.81 4.66
C CYS A 280 8.10 -23.03 3.76
N LEU A 281 8.28 -23.73 2.64
CA LEU A 281 7.19 -24.13 1.75
C LEU A 281 6.13 -25.00 2.45
N GLN A 282 6.53 -25.79 3.45
CA GLN A 282 5.60 -26.57 4.28
C GLN A 282 4.67 -25.66 5.09
N ASP A 283 5.18 -24.58 5.68
CA ASP A 283 4.36 -23.62 6.45
C ASP A 283 3.27 -22.97 5.58
N ILE A 284 3.58 -22.71 4.29
CA ILE A 284 2.59 -22.18 3.34
C ILE A 284 1.52 -23.22 3.03
N LYS A 285 1.92 -24.48 2.80
CA LYS A 285 0.98 -25.58 2.52
C LYS A 285 0.06 -25.80 3.72
N ASP A 286 0.62 -25.84 4.93
CA ASP A 286 -0.14 -26.00 6.17
C ASP A 286 -1.11 -24.82 6.38
N ALA A 287 -0.68 -23.59 6.08
CA ALA A 287 -1.53 -22.41 6.15
C ALA A 287 -2.68 -22.43 5.12
N LEU A 288 -2.43 -22.94 3.90
CA LEU A 288 -3.46 -23.13 2.87
C LEU A 288 -4.45 -24.23 3.27
N GLU A 289 -3.97 -25.35 3.81
CA GLU A 289 -4.79 -26.47 4.29
C GLU A 289 -5.65 -26.08 5.49
N THR A 290 -5.09 -25.33 6.45
CA THR A 290 -5.83 -24.81 7.62
C THR A 290 -6.99 -23.92 7.19
N LYS A 291 -6.85 -23.22 6.07
CA LYS A 291 -7.92 -22.41 5.47
C LYS A 291 -8.82 -23.17 4.50
N GLY A 292 -8.58 -24.47 4.28
CA GLY A 292 -9.41 -25.34 3.44
C GLY A 292 -9.17 -25.20 1.93
N VAL A 293 -8.06 -24.58 1.50
CA VAL A 293 -7.73 -24.41 0.09
C VAL A 293 -7.16 -25.73 -0.46
N LYS A 294 -7.95 -26.44 -1.27
CA LYS A 294 -7.56 -27.75 -1.84
C LYS A 294 -7.35 -27.71 -3.35
N TYR A 295 -7.98 -26.78 -4.05
CA TYR A 295 -7.99 -26.70 -5.51
C TYR A 295 -7.32 -25.42 -6.00
N GLY A 296 -6.67 -25.52 -7.18
CA GLY A 296 -6.06 -24.37 -7.84
C GLY A 296 -4.70 -23.92 -7.27
N VAL A 297 -4.12 -24.67 -6.32
CA VAL A 297 -2.79 -24.39 -5.76
C VAL A 297 -1.73 -24.43 -6.86
N TYR A 298 -0.82 -23.44 -6.86
CA TYR A 298 0.29 -23.40 -7.79
C TYR A 298 1.34 -24.48 -7.49
N THR A 299 2.15 -24.83 -8.49
CA THR A 299 3.20 -25.85 -8.33
C THR A 299 4.21 -25.43 -7.27
N ASP A 300 4.80 -26.40 -6.58
CA ASP A 300 5.78 -26.16 -5.52
C ASP A 300 6.94 -25.25 -5.99
N ALA A 301 7.36 -25.39 -7.26
CA ALA A 301 8.38 -24.54 -7.85
C ALA A 301 7.99 -23.05 -7.94
N ILE A 302 6.71 -22.73 -8.14
CA ILE A 302 6.22 -21.33 -8.15
C ILE A 302 6.21 -20.78 -6.72
N LEU A 303 5.72 -21.56 -5.76
CA LEU A 303 5.64 -21.14 -4.37
C LEU A 303 7.05 -20.90 -3.79
N GLN A 304 7.97 -21.82 -4.06
CA GLN A 304 9.37 -21.69 -3.64
C GLN A 304 10.07 -20.52 -4.33
N CYS A 305 9.85 -20.32 -5.63
CA CYS A 305 10.44 -19.18 -6.34
C CYS A 305 9.91 -17.82 -5.83
N ASN A 306 8.67 -17.75 -5.34
CA ASN A 306 8.16 -16.55 -4.66
C ASN A 306 8.85 -16.28 -3.32
N LEU A 307 9.17 -17.33 -2.56
CA LEU A 307 9.97 -17.23 -1.33
C LEU A 307 11.39 -16.77 -1.64
N ASP A 308 12.05 -17.36 -2.64
CA ASP A 308 13.42 -16.99 -3.05
C ASP A 308 13.51 -15.53 -3.51
N LEU A 309 12.45 -15.02 -4.15
CA LEU A 309 12.32 -13.62 -4.57
C LEU A 309 11.96 -12.65 -3.42
N LYS A 310 11.75 -13.16 -2.20
CA LYS A 310 11.35 -12.39 -1.02
C LYS A 310 10.06 -11.59 -1.23
N ASN A 311 9.09 -12.19 -1.91
CA ASN A 311 7.78 -11.56 -2.13
C ASN A 311 6.92 -11.67 -0.86
N ASN A 312 6.62 -10.53 -0.24
CA ASN A 312 5.78 -10.48 0.98
C ASN A 312 4.30 -10.77 0.70
N GLU A 313 3.84 -10.62 -0.54
CA GLU A 313 2.46 -10.90 -0.96
C GLU A 313 2.45 -11.54 -2.35
N PHE A 314 1.85 -12.72 -2.48
CA PHE A 314 1.69 -13.38 -3.78
C PHE A 314 0.46 -14.30 -3.81
N VAL A 315 -0.04 -14.58 -5.00
CA VAL A 315 -1.16 -15.51 -5.22
C VAL A 315 -0.61 -16.93 -5.12
N ALA A 316 -1.11 -17.72 -4.17
CA ALA A 316 -0.66 -19.10 -3.95
C ALA A 316 -1.61 -20.14 -4.55
N ALA A 317 -2.90 -19.82 -4.66
CA ALA A 317 -3.87 -20.62 -5.39
C ALA A 317 -4.79 -19.73 -6.22
N LYS A 318 -5.07 -20.15 -7.45
CA LYS A 318 -6.03 -19.48 -8.32
C LYS A 318 -6.77 -20.49 -9.17
N GLN A 319 -8.08 -20.53 -9.00
CA GLN A 319 -8.98 -21.29 -9.83
C GLN A 319 -9.45 -20.40 -11.01
N GLY A 320 -8.52 -20.20 -11.94
CA GLY A 320 -8.78 -19.57 -13.23
C GLY A 320 -9.70 -20.44 -14.11
N LEU A 321 -10.19 -19.82 -15.17
CA LEU A 321 -11.31 -20.24 -16.02
C LEU A 321 -11.21 -21.58 -16.77
N ALA A 322 -10.11 -22.34 -16.72
CA ALA A 322 -9.92 -23.43 -17.69
C ALA A 322 -9.32 -24.73 -17.16
N SER A 323 -9.64 -25.14 -15.92
CA SER A 323 -9.58 -26.59 -15.64
C SER A 323 -10.70 -27.37 -16.35
N ASP A 324 -11.87 -26.75 -16.56
CA ASP A 324 -13.01 -27.42 -17.24
C ASP A 324 -13.19 -27.03 -18.72
N VAL A 325 -12.58 -25.94 -19.19
CA VAL A 325 -12.53 -25.60 -20.64
C VAL A 325 -11.48 -26.44 -21.39
N LEU A 326 -10.80 -27.36 -20.68
CA LEU A 326 -9.71 -28.18 -21.22
C LEU A 326 -10.18 -29.45 -21.94
N THR A 327 -11.41 -29.46 -22.43
CA THR A 327 -11.71 -30.22 -23.65
C THR A 327 -11.53 -29.28 -24.83
N ASN A 328 -10.38 -29.37 -25.50
CA ASN A 328 -10.09 -28.83 -26.84
C ASN A 328 -11.11 -29.27 -27.92
N LYS A 329 -12.30 -29.73 -27.57
CA LYS A 329 -13.26 -30.38 -28.47
C LYS A 329 -14.03 -29.39 -29.35
N ASN A 330 -13.99 -28.09 -29.05
CA ASN A 330 -14.83 -27.09 -29.73
C ASN A 330 -14.06 -26.08 -30.59
N VAL A 331 -12.72 -26.16 -30.67
CA VAL A 331 -11.89 -25.25 -31.48
C VAL A 331 -11.14 -26.03 -32.54
N LEU A 332 -11.41 -25.72 -33.81
CA LEU A 332 -10.69 -26.25 -34.97
C LEU A 332 -9.71 -25.17 -35.47
N TYR A 333 -8.42 -25.46 -35.42
CA TYR A 333 -7.38 -24.65 -36.05
C TYR A 333 -7.10 -25.21 -37.45
N HIS A 334 -7.06 -24.33 -38.44
CA HIS A 334 -6.76 -24.70 -39.83
C HIS A 334 -5.27 -24.57 -40.18
N PHE A 335 -4.41 -24.46 -39.16
CA PHE A 335 -2.96 -24.32 -39.28
C PHE A 335 -2.25 -25.10 -38.16
N ASP A 336 -0.97 -25.42 -38.34
CA ASP A 336 -0.22 -26.18 -37.34
C ASP A 336 0.10 -25.32 -36.12
N THR A 337 -0.46 -25.67 -34.96
CA THR A 337 -0.29 -24.90 -33.71
C THR A 337 1.10 -25.06 -33.08
N GLY A 338 1.89 -26.04 -33.52
CA GLY A 338 3.19 -26.41 -32.93
C GLY A 338 4.43 -25.96 -33.71
N LYS A 339 4.27 -25.52 -34.96
CA LYS A 339 5.37 -25.02 -35.82
C LYS A 339 4.88 -23.79 -36.57
N THR A 340 5.80 -22.88 -36.92
CA THR A 340 5.46 -21.80 -37.85
C THR A 340 5.17 -22.45 -39.19
N ASP A 341 3.96 -22.27 -39.73
CA ASP A 341 3.63 -22.78 -41.06
C ASP A 341 4.68 -22.31 -42.07
N THR A 342 5.16 -23.24 -42.90
CA THR A 342 6.15 -22.95 -43.93
C THR A 342 5.57 -22.18 -45.11
N GLU A 343 4.25 -22.15 -45.25
CA GLU A 343 3.56 -21.47 -46.35
C GLU A 343 2.82 -20.21 -45.87
N PRO A 344 2.95 -19.07 -46.59
CA PRO A 344 2.25 -17.85 -46.22
C PRO A 344 0.75 -17.98 -46.49
N THR A 345 -0.05 -17.71 -45.47
CA THR A 345 -1.51 -17.71 -45.57
C THR A 345 -2.00 -16.48 -46.34
N LYS A 346 -2.89 -16.70 -47.32
CA LYS A 346 -3.47 -15.62 -48.12
C LYS A 346 -4.49 -14.81 -47.32
N LYS A 347 -4.60 -13.51 -47.64
CA LYS A 347 -5.66 -12.64 -47.15
C LYS A 347 -7.05 -13.27 -47.43
N GLY A 348 -7.90 -13.29 -46.41
CA GLY A 348 -9.25 -13.86 -46.46
C GLY A 348 -9.36 -15.32 -46.02
N ALA A 349 -8.25 -16.03 -45.78
CA ALA A 349 -8.29 -17.40 -45.30
C ALA A 349 -8.89 -17.53 -43.88
N LEU A 350 -9.56 -18.65 -43.62
CA LEU A 350 -10.07 -19.03 -42.30
C LEU A 350 -8.93 -19.62 -41.46
N LEU A 351 -8.71 -19.07 -40.27
CA LEU A 351 -7.60 -19.45 -39.38
C LEU A 351 -8.04 -20.38 -38.27
N ALA A 352 -9.16 -20.06 -37.63
CA ALA A 352 -9.69 -20.82 -36.50
C ALA A 352 -11.21 -20.69 -36.44
N GLU A 353 -11.86 -21.76 -36.01
CA GLU A 353 -13.29 -21.82 -35.77
C GLU A 353 -13.57 -22.38 -34.38
N GLN A 354 -14.42 -21.70 -33.60
CA GLN A 354 -14.87 -22.17 -32.29
C GLN A 354 -16.40 -22.26 -32.24
N ARG A 355 -16.92 -23.41 -31.80
CA ARG A 355 -18.33 -23.56 -31.43
C ARG A 355 -18.57 -22.97 -30.04
N LEU A 356 -19.41 -21.95 -29.96
CA LEU A 356 -19.87 -21.35 -28.71
C LEU A 356 -21.12 -22.11 -28.24
N GLU A 357 -21.00 -22.85 -27.16
CA GLU A 357 -22.16 -23.47 -26.50
C GLU A 357 -22.71 -22.49 -25.47
N GLU A 358 -23.98 -22.10 -25.60
CA GLU A 358 -24.70 -21.39 -24.55
C GLU A 358 -25.00 -22.35 -23.38
N GLY A 359 -24.67 -21.94 -22.16
CA GLY A 359 -24.97 -22.73 -20.96
C GLY A 359 -24.36 -22.14 -19.69
N THR A 360 -24.83 -22.58 -18.54
CA THR A 360 -24.12 -22.43 -17.26
C THR A 360 -23.18 -23.63 -17.08
N TYR A 361 -22.00 -23.40 -16.53
CA TYR A 361 -21.11 -24.49 -16.13
C TYR A 361 -20.81 -24.39 -14.63
N LEU A 362 -20.73 -25.56 -14.00
CA LEU A 362 -20.33 -25.69 -12.61
C LEU A 362 -18.81 -25.58 -12.56
N LYS A 363 -18.31 -24.47 -12.02
CA LYS A 363 -16.89 -24.27 -11.78
C LYS A 363 -16.59 -24.54 -10.32
N LYS A 364 -15.61 -25.37 -10.01
CA LYS A 364 -15.17 -25.58 -8.63
C LYS A 364 -14.45 -24.31 -8.11
N ASN A 365 -14.72 -23.92 -6.87
CA ASN A 365 -13.95 -22.94 -6.11
C ASN A 365 -12.67 -23.55 -5.56
N VAL A 366 -11.79 -22.71 -5.00
CA VAL A 366 -10.54 -23.15 -4.34
C VAL A 366 -10.76 -24.14 -3.18
N PHE A 367 -11.98 -24.17 -2.63
CA PHE A 367 -12.41 -25.12 -1.59
C PHE A 367 -12.98 -26.44 -2.15
N GLY A 368 -13.30 -26.50 -3.45
CA GLY A 368 -13.92 -27.65 -4.11
C GLY A 368 -15.45 -27.56 -4.29
N ASN A 369 -16.09 -26.48 -3.82
CA ASN A 369 -17.52 -26.25 -4.00
C ASN A 369 -17.84 -25.82 -5.43
N ASN A 370 -18.90 -26.35 -6.03
CA ASN A 370 -19.33 -25.94 -7.36
C ASN A 370 -20.06 -24.59 -7.30
N ILE A 371 -19.58 -23.60 -8.04
CA ILE A 371 -20.29 -22.35 -8.33
C ILE A 371 -20.80 -22.41 -9.77
N GLU A 372 -22.08 -22.12 -9.95
CA GLU A 372 -22.67 -21.88 -11.25
C GLU A 372 -22.19 -20.52 -11.78
N GLN A 373 -21.45 -20.55 -12.88
CA GLN A 373 -21.14 -19.33 -13.63
C GLN A 373 -21.81 -19.40 -15.00
N PRO A 374 -22.37 -18.28 -15.50
CA PRO A 374 -22.75 -18.20 -16.90
C PRO A 374 -21.49 -18.48 -17.74
N LYS A 375 -21.57 -19.33 -18.78
CA LYS A 375 -20.53 -19.37 -19.81
C LYS A 375 -20.50 -17.96 -20.41
N ALA A 376 -19.60 -17.12 -19.90
CA ALA A 376 -19.25 -15.91 -20.60
C ALA A 376 -18.78 -16.34 -22.01
N HIS A 377 -18.93 -15.44 -22.98
CA HIS A 377 -18.48 -15.66 -24.36
C HIS A 377 -16.94 -15.68 -24.42
N ASP A 378 -16.34 -16.62 -23.72
CA ASP A 378 -14.91 -16.72 -23.54
C ASP A 378 -14.34 -17.45 -24.74
N LEU A 379 -13.89 -16.63 -25.67
CA LEU A 379 -13.18 -17.08 -26.84
C LEU A 379 -11.87 -17.71 -26.38
N PHE A 380 -11.66 -18.96 -26.79
CA PHE A 380 -10.44 -19.70 -26.49
C PHE A 380 -9.22 -19.10 -27.20
N PHE A 381 -9.45 -18.45 -28.35
CA PHE A 381 -8.46 -17.69 -29.10
C PHE A 381 -8.88 -16.22 -29.24
N ARG A 382 -7.90 -15.32 -29.34
CA ARG A 382 -8.13 -13.89 -29.59
C ARG A 382 -7.52 -13.46 -30.92
N CYS A 383 -8.17 -12.57 -31.63
CA CYS A 383 -7.63 -11.97 -32.85
C CYS A 383 -6.69 -10.80 -32.49
N ALA A 384 -5.44 -10.85 -32.94
CA ALA A 384 -4.48 -9.77 -32.82
C ALA A 384 -4.11 -9.20 -34.21
N SER A 385 -2.93 -8.57 -34.34
CA SER A 385 -2.53 -7.87 -35.57
C SER A 385 -2.63 -8.76 -36.81
N GLY A 386 -3.25 -8.23 -37.87
CA GLY A 386 -3.42 -8.94 -39.14
C GLY A 386 -4.60 -9.92 -39.18
N THR A 387 -5.39 -10.06 -38.12
CA THR A 387 -6.54 -10.97 -38.05
C THR A 387 -7.85 -10.23 -37.77
N ARG A 388 -8.96 -10.74 -38.31
CA ARG A 388 -10.32 -10.20 -38.07
C ARG A 388 -11.19 -11.26 -37.45
N PHE A 389 -11.99 -10.83 -36.49
CA PHE A 389 -13.01 -11.64 -35.83
C PHE A 389 -14.37 -11.45 -36.52
N LEU A 390 -15.05 -12.56 -36.82
CA LEU A 390 -16.45 -12.56 -37.26
C LEU A 390 -17.25 -13.47 -36.34
N LYS A 391 -18.28 -12.90 -35.70
CA LYS A 391 -19.27 -13.67 -34.94
C LYS A 391 -20.49 -13.86 -35.82
N ASP A 392 -20.75 -15.09 -36.26
CA ASP A 392 -22.00 -15.40 -36.94
C ASP A 392 -23.11 -15.51 -35.90
N ASN A 393 -23.92 -14.46 -35.77
CA ASN A 393 -25.06 -14.42 -34.83
C ASN A 393 -26.10 -15.52 -35.10
N LYS A 394 -26.08 -16.18 -36.27
CA LYS A 394 -27.04 -17.22 -36.65
C LYS A 394 -26.67 -18.64 -36.23
N ASN A 395 -25.37 -18.96 -36.11
CA ASN A 395 -24.94 -20.35 -35.87
C ASN A 395 -24.08 -20.54 -34.60
N ALA A 396 -23.88 -19.52 -33.75
CA ALA A 396 -23.02 -19.64 -32.56
C ALA A 396 -21.58 -20.14 -32.87
N HIS A 397 -21.07 -19.83 -34.07
CA HIS A 397 -19.69 -20.09 -34.47
C HIS A 397 -18.89 -18.79 -34.45
N ALA A 398 -17.73 -18.82 -33.79
CA ALA A 398 -16.74 -17.77 -33.81
C ALA A 398 -15.65 -18.10 -34.82
N LYS A 399 -15.47 -17.27 -35.84
CA LYS A 399 -14.49 -17.50 -36.92
C LYS A 399 -13.44 -16.39 -36.97
N ALA A 400 -12.17 -16.77 -37.11
CA ALA A 400 -11.06 -15.85 -37.33
C ALA A 400 -10.60 -15.89 -38.79
N PHE A 401 -10.45 -14.71 -39.41
CA PHE A 401 -10.00 -14.57 -40.80
C PHE A 401 -8.71 -13.77 -40.91
N ALA A 402 -7.93 -14.06 -41.95
CA ALA A 402 -6.73 -13.33 -42.31
C ALA A 402 -7.06 -11.98 -42.98
N VAL A 403 -6.54 -10.86 -42.46
CA VAL A 403 -6.69 -9.51 -43.06
C VAL A 403 -5.50 -9.17 -43.97
N LYS A 404 -4.33 -9.70 -43.65
CA LYS A 404 -3.09 -9.55 -44.42
C LYS A 404 -2.64 -10.92 -44.92
N THR A 405 -1.82 -10.92 -45.96
CA THR A 405 -1.08 -12.12 -46.39
C THR A 405 0.20 -12.20 -45.56
N GLY A 406 0.52 -13.38 -45.02
CA GLY A 406 1.71 -13.58 -44.20
C GLY A 406 1.68 -14.88 -43.42
N PHE A 407 2.59 -15.01 -42.45
CA PHE A 407 2.72 -16.23 -41.64
C PHE A 407 1.83 -16.17 -40.41
N VAL A 408 1.00 -17.20 -40.23
CA VAL A 408 0.11 -17.30 -39.07
C VAL A 408 0.90 -17.82 -37.88
N CYS A 409 0.73 -17.18 -36.72
CA CYS A 409 1.34 -17.61 -35.48
C CYS A 409 0.33 -17.53 -34.33
N LEU A 410 0.29 -18.57 -33.50
CA LEU A 410 -0.43 -18.58 -32.24
C LEU A 410 0.55 -18.24 -31.10
N SER A 411 0.37 -17.06 -30.51
CA SER A 411 1.11 -16.65 -29.32
C SER A 411 0.76 -17.54 -28.11
N VAL A 412 1.68 -17.62 -27.15
CA VAL A 412 1.47 -18.29 -25.85
C VAL A 412 0.22 -17.74 -25.14
N GLU A 413 -0.14 -16.48 -25.39
CA GLU A 413 -1.36 -15.81 -24.88
C GLU A 413 -2.65 -16.22 -25.63
N ARG A 414 -2.58 -17.22 -26.52
CA ARG A 414 -3.64 -17.65 -27.44
C ARG A 414 -4.14 -16.55 -28.36
N LYS A 415 -3.25 -15.64 -28.75
CA LYS A 415 -3.52 -14.57 -29.71
C LYS A 415 -3.05 -14.99 -31.10
N LEU A 416 -3.92 -14.86 -32.09
CA LEU A 416 -3.63 -15.13 -33.49
C LEU A 416 -3.02 -13.90 -34.14
N TYR A 417 -1.84 -14.09 -34.73
CA TYR A 417 -1.12 -13.06 -35.49
C TYR A 417 -0.93 -13.51 -36.93
N ILE A 418 -0.88 -12.53 -37.83
CA ILE A 418 -0.32 -12.72 -39.16
C ILE A 418 0.87 -11.78 -39.31
N HIS A 419 2.04 -12.38 -39.52
CA HIS A 419 3.30 -11.68 -39.67
C HIS A 419 3.64 -11.51 -41.16
N SER A 420 3.65 -10.26 -41.64
CA SER A 420 4.25 -9.89 -42.93
C SER A 420 5.76 -10.08 -42.87
N THR A 421 6.41 -10.40 -44.00
CA THR A 421 7.89 -10.50 -44.03
C THR A 421 8.48 -9.21 -44.56
N ILE A 422 9.44 -8.65 -43.82
CA ILE A 422 10.19 -7.45 -44.18
C ILE A 422 11.67 -7.81 -44.21
N ASN A 423 12.29 -7.59 -45.36
CA ASN A 423 13.71 -7.79 -45.55
C ASN A 423 14.38 -6.40 -45.63
N VAL A 424 15.31 -6.15 -44.71
CA VAL A 424 16.14 -4.95 -44.67
C VAL A 424 17.56 -5.36 -45.09
N LEU A 425 17.98 -4.88 -46.25
CA LEU A 425 19.28 -5.21 -46.87
C LEU A 425 20.44 -4.37 -46.32
N GLU A 426 20.17 -3.50 -45.35
CA GLU A 426 21.15 -2.61 -44.71
C GLU A 426 20.98 -2.64 -43.18
N ASP A 427 21.68 -1.74 -42.48
CA ASP A 427 21.52 -1.53 -41.05
C ASP A 427 20.17 -0.86 -40.72
N ALA A 428 19.48 -1.38 -39.72
CA ALA A 428 18.20 -0.86 -39.26
C ALA A 428 18.44 0.20 -38.18
N ASP A 429 18.87 1.38 -38.64
CA ASP A 429 19.23 2.53 -37.81
C ASP A 429 18.13 3.61 -37.74
N LEU A 430 18.40 4.68 -36.98
CA LEU A 430 17.56 5.88 -36.92
C LEU A 430 17.17 6.40 -38.32
N ARG A 431 18.05 6.23 -39.32
CA ARG A 431 17.83 6.64 -40.71
C ARG A 431 16.73 5.85 -41.42
N TYR A 432 16.56 4.58 -41.08
CA TYR A 432 15.55 3.71 -41.69
C TYR A 432 14.14 4.04 -41.16
N GLY A 433 14.07 4.57 -39.94
CA GLY A 433 12.80 4.88 -39.27
C GLY A 433 12.16 3.66 -38.58
N PRO A 434 10.93 3.82 -38.06
CA PRO A 434 10.28 2.76 -37.30
C PRO A 434 9.84 1.59 -38.21
N LEU A 435 10.21 0.37 -37.82
CA LEU A 435 9.81 -0.87 -38.50
C LEU A 435 8.34 -1.20 -38.26
N GLU A 436 7.71 -1.96 -39.18
CA GLU A 436 6.32 -2.39 -39.04
C GLU A 436 6.15 -3.31 -37.82
N ASN A 437 5.19 -2.97 -36.96
CA ASN A 437 4.87 -3.76 -35.78
C ASN A 437 4.32 -5.14 -36.16
N TYR A 438 4.82 -6.18 -35.48
CA TYR A 438 4.46 -7.59 -35.69
C TYR A 438 4.78 -8.11 -37.11
N ALA A 439 5.78 -7.56 -37.80
CA ALA A 439 6.34 -8.19 -38.98
C ALA A 439 7.47 -9.18 -38.62
N ASN A 440 7.72 -10.17 -39.46
CA ASN A 440 8.94 -10.96 -39.47
C ASN A 440 10.05 -10.12 -40.09
N LEU A 441 11.08 -9.80 -39.30
CA LEU A 441 12.17 -8.91 -39.68
C LEU A 441 13.40 -9.74 -40.05
N ASN A 442 13.89 -9.59 -41.27
CA ASN A 442 15.17 -10.13 -41.71
C ASN A 442 16.10 -8.97 -42.05
N ILE A 443 17.10 -8.75 -41.20
CA ILE A 443 18.00 -7.60 -41.27
C ILE A 443 19.40 -8.14 -41.54
N SER A 444 19.94 -7.82 -42.71
CA SER A 444 21.29 -8.27 -43.08
C SER A 444 22.40 -7.54 -42.31
N GLY A 445 22.09 -6.34 -41.80
CA GLY A 445 22.98 -5.50 -41.01
C GLY A 445 22.76 -5.56 -39.50
N VAL A 446 23.15 -4.48 -38.83
CA VAL A 446 22.99 -4.27 -37.39
C VAL A 446 21.59 -3.74 -37.10
N LEU A 447 20.94 -4.30 -36.09
CA LEU A 447 19.70 -3.80 -35.52
C LEU A 447 20.02 -2.91 -34.32
N THR A 448 19.85 -1.58 -34.48
CA THR A 448 20.08 -0.65 -33.37
C THR A 448 18.79 -0.31 -32.62
N GLY A 449 18.95 0.02 -31.33
CA GLY A 449 17.85 0.32 -30.42
C GLY A 449 17.20 1.69 -30.54
N ALA A 450 17.29 2.36 -31.70
CA ALA A 450 16.74 3.71 -31.87
C ALA A 450 15.22 3.78 -31.59
N TYR A 451 14.49 2.71 -31.90
CA TYR A 451 13.05 2.57 -31.65
C TYR A 451 12.74 1.25 -30.95
N PRO A 452 11.69 1.18 -30.11
CA PRO A 452 11.21 -0.09 -29.55
C PRO A 452 10.62 -0.95 -30.67
N ILE A 453 11.07 -2.20 -30.77
CA ILE A 453 10.70 -3.10 -31.87
C ILE A 453 9.73 -4.14 -31.36
N THR A 454 8.58 -4.24 -32.02
CA THR A 454 7.63 -5.36 -31.83
C THR A 454 7.59 -6.18 -33.11
N ALA A 455 7.93 -7.46 -33.04
CA ALA A 455 8.13 -8.29 -34.22
C ALA A 455 7.49 -9.67 -34.06
N GLY A 456 7.25 -10.33 -35.19
CA GLY A 456 6.97 -11.76 -35.24
C GLY A 456 8.24 -12.52 -34.89
N GLN A 457 9.06 -12.75 -35.91
CA GLN A 457 10.42 -13.25 -35.79
C GLN A 457 11.43 -12.15 -36.10
N VAL A 458 12.61 -12.23 -35.50
CA VAL A 458 13.72 -11.30 -35.77
C VAL A 458 14.96 -12.09 -36.14
N ASN A 459 15.47 -11.87 -37.34
CA ASN A 459 16.77 -12.35 -37.79
C ASN A 459 17.62 -11.11 -38.08
N ALA A 460 18.74 -10.96 -37.39
CA ALA A 460 19.68 -9.86 -37.60
C ALA A 460 21.11 -10.39 -37.63
N ARG A 461 22.04 -9.67 -38.27
CA ARG A 461 23.45 -10.00 -38.14
C ARG A 461 23.94 -9.75 -36.72
N GLU A 462 23.66 -8.57 -36.18
CA GLU A 462 24.00 -8.17 -34.81
C GLU A 462 22.89 -7.31 -34.21
N ILE A 463 22.68 -7.39 -32.89
CA ILE A 463 21.65 -6.60 -32.19
C ILE A 463 22.33 -5.74 -31.12
N ARG A 464 22.18 -4.42 -31.20
CA ARG A 464 22.85 -3.47 -30.29
C ARG A 464 21.87 -2.49 -29.64
N GLY A 465 21.87 -2.43 -28.31
CA GLY A 465 21.11 -1.42 -27.57
C GLY A 465 19.58 -1.54 -27.69
N ALA A 466 19.07 -2.64 -28.27
CA ALA A 466 17.69 -2.73 -28.73
C ALA A 466 16.73 -3.27 -27.66
N ARG A 467 15.51 -2.73 -27.65
CA ARG A 467 14.40 -3.27 -26.87
C ARG A 467 13.43 -4.00 -27.80
N ILE A 468 13.43 -5.34 -27.72
CA ILE A 468 12.71 -6.20 -28.65
C ILE A 468 11.64 -6.99 -27.92
N VAL A 469 10.42 -6.97 -28.45
CA VAL A 469 9.33 -7.87 -28.05
C VAL A 469 8.94 -8.72 -29.26
N ALA A 470 9.31 -10.01 -29.23
CA ALA A 470 9.07 -10.95 -30.31
C ALA A 470 8.03 -12.01 -29.93
N THR A 471 7.03 -12.24 -30.79
CA THR A 471 6.08 -13.36 -30.62
C THR A 471 6.66 -14.69 -31.07
N GLY A 472 7.76 -14.67 -31.82
CA GLY A 472 8.48 -15.84 -32.30
C GLY A 472 9.94 -15.85 -31.85
N ASN A 473 10.79 -16.42 -32.69
CA ASN A 473 12.21 -16.62 -32.43
C ASN A 473 13.02 -15.35 -32.72
N VAL A 474 14.13 -15.18 -31.98
CA VAL A 474 15.11 -14.11 -32.22
C VAL A 474 16.45 -14.75 -32.51
N LYS A 475 17.00 -14.50 -33.70
CA LYS A 475 18.30 -15.03 -34.13
C LYS A 475 19.25 -13.87 -34.44
N SER A 476 20.42 -13.92 -33.82
CA SER A 476 21.57 -13.11 -34.16
C SER A 476 22.71 -14.01 -34.64
N HIS A 477 23.29 -13.70 -35.79
CA HIS A 477 24.43 -14.48 -36.30
C HIS A 477 25.72 -14.19 -35.55
N VAL A 478 25.91 -12.94 -35.11
CA VAL A 478 27.11 -12.46 -34.44
C VAL A 478 26.86 -12.42 -32.93
N GLY A 479 26.09 -11.46 -32.45
CA GLY A 479 25.81 -11.37 -31.03
C GLY A 479 24.84 -10.28 -30.66
N ILE A 480 24.51 -10.26 -29.37
CA ILE A 480 23.57 -9.32 -28.79
C ILE A 480 24.31 -8.55 -27.70
N THR A 481 24.30 -7.22 -27.80
CA THR A 481 24.94 -6.32 -26.83
C THR A 481 23.97 -5.27 -26.32
N ASP A 482 24.00 -5.00 -25.01
CA ASP A 482 23.23 -3.94 -24.35
C ASP A 482 21.71 -3.97 -24.67
N ALA A 483 21.16 -5.15 -24.89
CA ALA A 483 19.78 -5.32 -25.35
C ALA A 483 18.85 -5.90 -24.28
N VAL A 484 17.56 -5.54 -24.37
CA VAL A 484 16.47 -6.12 -23.57
C VAL A 484 15.50 -6.83 -24.50
N ILE A 485 15.48 -8.16 -24.43
CA ILE A 485 14.72 -9.01 -25.35
C ILE A 485 13.68 -9.82 -24.59
N SER A 486 12.42 -9.71 -25.00
CA SER A 486 11.31 -10.56 -24.55
C SER A 486 10.80 -11.35 -25.75
N ALA A 487 11.07 -12.66 -25.79
CA ALA A 487 10.65 -13.54 -26.89
C ALA A 487 9.70 -14.64 -26.40
N GLN A 488 8.74 -15.06 -27.22
CA GLN A 488 7.97 -16.28 -26.92
C GLN A 488 8.61 -17.54 -27.53
N GLY A 489 9.45 -17.38 -28.54
CA GLY A 489 10.18 -18.46 -29.18
C GLY A 489 11.63 -18.60 -28.69
N ASP A 490 12.42 -19.35 -29.46
CA ASP A 490 13.81 -19.65 -29.17
C ASP A 490 14.73 -18.45 -29.47
N ILE A 491 15.83 -18.34 -28.72
CA ILE A 491 16.84 -17.30 -28.90
C ILE A 491 18.16 -17.93 -29.31
N HIS A 492 18.74 -17.43 -30.39
CA HIS A 492 20.04 -17.84 -30.92
C HIS A 492 20.97 -16.64 -31.02
N ALA A 493 22.19 -16.76 -30.51
CA ALA A 493 23.26 -15.79 -30.70
C ALA A 493 24.63 -16.46 -30.56
N ALA A 494 25.70 -15.87 -31.11
CA ALA A 494 27.04 -16.40 -30.83
C ALA A 494 27.55 -15.90 -29.47
N TYR A 495 27.34 -14.63 -29.12
CA TYR A 495 27.67 -14.08 -27.80
C TYR A 495 26.58 -13.17 -27.24
N LEU A 496 26.56 -13.04 -25.92
CA LEU A 496 25.71 -12.11 -25.16
C LEU A 496 26.58 -11.23 -24.25
N HIS A 497 26.33 -9.92 -24.28
CA HIS A 497 27.03 -8.97 -23.42
C HIS A 497 26.08 -7.91 -22.84
N ASN A 498 26.05 -7.80 -21.52
CA ASN A 498 25.20 -6.85 -20.79
C ASN A 498 23.72 -6.88 -21.25
N CYS A 499 23.19 -8.09 -21.43
CA CYS A 499 21.85 -8.31 -21.96
C CYS A 499 20.87 -8.75 -20.88
N ARG A 500 19.60 -8.37 -21.06
CA ARG A 500 18.48 -8.96 -20.32
C ARG A 500 17.55 -9.71 -21.27
N ILE A 501 17.45 -11.02 -21.06
CA ILE A 501 16.67 -11.92 -21.92
C ILE A 501 15.56 -12.58 -21.11
N GLU A 502 14.34 -12.50 -21.62
CA GLU A 502 13.15 -13.15 -21.08
C GLU A 502 12.53 -13.99 -22.21
N THR A 503 12.53 -15.33 -22.08
CA THR A 503 11.99 -16.21 -23.12
C THR A 503 11.16 -17.40 -22.61
N PHE A 504 10.09 -17.73 -23.34
CA PHE A 504 9.34 -18.97 -23.15
C PHE A 504 10.00 -20.19 -23.82
N GLY A 505 10.76 -19.96 -24.89
CA GLY A 505 11.48 -20.99 -25.64
C GLY A 505 12.81 -21.38 -25.01
N ASN A 506 13.66 -22.00 -25.80
CA ASN A 506 15.02 -22.39 -25.44
C ASN A 506 16.03 -21.29 -25.81
N VAL A 507 17.18 -21.30 -25.15
CA VAL A 507 18.28 -20.36 -25.42
C VAL A 507 19.50 -21.14 -25.89
N TYR A 508 20.04 -20.73 -27.04
CA TYR A 508 21.20 -21.34 -27.70
C TYR A 508 22.27 -20.28 -27.94
N ILE A 509 23.28 -20.25 -27.07
CA ILE A 509 24.45 -19.39 -27.20
C ILE A 509 25.66 -20.25 -27.54
N ALA A 510 26.42 -19.85 -28.56
CA ALA A 510 27.57 -20.62 -29.03
C ALA A 510 28.82 -20.41 -28.15
N ASN A 511 29.21 -19.16 -27.93
CA ASN A 511 30.53 -18.81 -27.43
C ASN A 511 30.52 -18.38 -25.97
N GLU A 512 29.99 -17.19 -25.66
CA GLU A 512 30.12 -16.60 -24.33
C GLU A 512 28.90 -15.78 -23.89
N ILE A 513 28.62 -15.80 -22.58
CA ILE A 513 27.60 -14.97 -21.92
C ILE A 513 28.28 -14.16 -20.82
N ILE A 514 28.24 -12.84 -20.95
CA ILE A 514 28.97 -11.91 -20.08
C ILE A 514 28.00 -10.88 -19.50
N ASP A 515 28.07 -10.64 -18.19
CA ASP A 515 27.30 -9.64 -17.44
C ASP A 515 25.80 -9.61 -17.81
N SER A 516 25.21 -10.78 -18.06
CA SER A 516 23.86 -10.90 -18.61
C SER A 516 22.90 -11.61 -17.67
N HIS A 517 21.61 -11.28 -17.81
CA HIS A 517 20.52 -11.87 -17.05
C HIS A 517 19.55 -12.60 -17.98
N ILE A 518 19.46 -13.93 -17.85
CA ILE A 518 18.61 -14.76 -18.70
C ILE A 518 17.54 -15.44 -17.85
N PHE A 519 16.27 -15.24 -18.21
CA PHE A 519 15.12 -15.88 -17.61
C PHE A 519 14.38 -16.68 -18.68
N CYS A 520 14.48 -18.00 -18.59
CA CYS A 520 14.04 -18.93 -19.63
C CYS A 520 13.02 -19.94 -19.06
N SER A 521 11.88 -20.13 -19.72
CA SER A 521 10.97 -21.23 -19.39
C SER A 521 11.32 -22.55 -20.12
N GLY A 522 12.18 -22.49 -21.13
CA GLY A 522 12.74 -23.66 -21.80
C GLY A 522 14.03 -24.16 -21.14
N LYS A 523 14.87 -24.80 -21.96
CA LYS A 523 16.21 -25.26 -21.62
C LYS A 523 17.23 -24.24 -22.12
N ILE A 524 18.25 -23.92 -21.32
CA ILE A 524 19.45 -23.26 -21.82
C ILE A 524 20.37 -24.36 -22.33
N ASN A 525 20.48 -24.49 -23.66
CA ASN A 525 21.28 -25.53 -24.30
C ASN A 525 22.47 -24.88 -25.00
N SER A 526 23.57 -24.73 -24.27
CA SER A 526 24.74 -23.98 -24.71
C SER A 526 26.01 -24.70 -24.26
N GLY A 527 26.14 -25.97 -24.68
CA GLY A 527 27.19 -26.88 -24.21
C GLY A 527 28.64 -26.48 -24.54
N GLN A 528 28.84 -25.50 -25.43
CA GLN A 528 30.14 -24.88 -25.77
C GLN A 528 30.34 -23.51 -25.11
N CYS A 529 29.32 -22.97 -24.45
CA CYS A 529 29.31 -21.60 -23.98
C CYS A 529 29.91 -21.43 -22.58
N ARG A 530 30.75 -20.41 -22.43
CA ARG A 530 31.28 -19.97 -21.12
C ARG A 530 30.45 -18.81 -20.56
N VAL A 531 30.11 -18.91 -19.27
CA VAL A 531 29.30 -17.91 -18.57
C VAL A 531 30.16 -17.14 -17.58
N ILE A 532 30.12 -15.80 -17.63
CA ILE A 532 30.95 -14.91 -16.82
C ILE A 532 30.05 -13.85 -16.17
N SER A 533 30.14 -13.68 -14.84
CA SER A 533 29.45 -12.64 -14.07
C SER A 533 27.94 -12.51 -14.42
N SER A 534 27.27 -13.65 -14.65
CA SER A 534 25.91 -13.68 -15.22
C SER A 534 24.96 -14.49 -14.35
N ILE A 535 23.66 -14.20 -14.51
CA ILE A 535 22.56 -14.86 -13.79
C ILE A 535 21.68 -15.56 -14.81
N LEU A 536 21.60 -16.90 -14.70
CA LEU A 536 20.85 -17.74 -15.62
C LEU A 536 19.79 -18.53 -14.86
N TYR A 537 18.54 -18.40 -15.26
CA TYR A 537 17.44 -19.21 -14.74
C TYR A 537 16.72 -19.94 -15.87
N ALA A 538 16.56 -21.26 -15.75
CA ALA A 538 15.89 -22.09 -16.74
C ALA A 538 14.97 -23.13 -16.08
N LYS A 539 13.73 -23.24 -16.57
CA LYS A 539 12.78 -24.24 -16.06
C LYS A 539 13.11 -25.68 -16.50
N LYS A 540 13.64 -25.91 -17.70
CA LYS A 540 13.96 -27.26 -18.24
C LYS A 540 15.43 -27.65 -18.15
N GLY A 541 16.19 -26.98 -17.28
CA GLY A 541 17.60 -27.26 -17.02
C GLY A 541 18.56 -26.37 -17.82
N ILE A 542 19.83 -26.48 -17.44
CA ILE A 542 20.94 -25.65 -17.94
C ILE A 542 22.07 -26.57 -18.39
N GLU A 543 22.59 -26.38 -19.59
CA GLU A 543 23.77 -27.07 -20.12
C GLU A 543 24.78 -26.06 -20.65
N LEU A 544 25.99 -26.06 -20.08
CA LEU A 544 27.04 -25.08 -20.32
C LEU A 544 28.41 -25.75 -20.47
N ALA A 545 29.35 -25.07 -21.14
CA ALA A 545 30.74 -25.49 -21.16
C ALA A 545 31.43 -25.16 -19.84
N GLY A 546 31.27 -23.94 -19.34
CA GLY A 546 31.90 -23.53 -18.10
C GLY A 546 31.24 -22.31 -17.47
N ALA A 547 31.45 -22.13 -16.17
CA ALA A 547 30.86 -21.05 -15.41
C ALA A 547 31.89 -20.36 -14.50
N GLY A 548 31.96 -19.04 -14.60
CA GLY A 548 32.78 -18.17 -13.79
C GLY A 548 34.16 -17.86 -14.35
N ASN A 549 34.87 -17.02 -13.60
CA ASN A 549 36.28 -16.69 -13.77
C ASN A 549 36.83 -16.21 -12.42
N ASN A 550 38.12 -16.42 -12.16
CA ASN A 550 38.77 -16.06 -10.89
C ASN A 550 38.75 -14.55 -10.58
N ARG A 551 38.58 -13.70 -11.61
CA ARG A 551 38.64 -12.23 -11.48
C ARG A 551 37.27 -11.57 -11.45
N THR A 552 36.18 -12.31 -11.66
CA THR A 552 34.85 -11.74 -11.85
C THR A 552 33.91 -12.10 -10.72
N LYS A 553 32.78 -11.42 -10.65
CA LYS A 553 31.71 -11.77 -9.71
C LYS A 553 31.21 -13.20 -9.95
N ALA A 554 30.71 -13.80 -8.88
CA ALA A 554 30.06 -15.10 -8.88
C ALA A 554 28.92 -15.18 -9.91
N CYS A 555 28.84 -16.30 -10.62
CA CYS A 555 27.71 -16.62 -11.48
C CYS A 555 26.60 -17.30 -10.66
N ILE A 556 25.34 -17.07 -11.03
CA ILE A 556 24.18 -17.74 -10.42
C ILE A 556 23.48 -18.56 -11.51
N LEU A 557 23.44 -19.88 -11.33
CA LEU A 557 22.81 -20.81 -12.25
C LEU A 557 21.65 -21.51 -11.56
N GLY A 558 20.41 -21.19 -11.93
CA GLY A 558 19.21 -21.78 -11.34
C GLY A 558 18.43 -22.66 -12.32
N ALA A 559 18.36 -23.96 -12.07
CA ALA A 559 17.58 -24.91 -12.86
C ALA A 559 16.28 -25.31 -12.16
N GLY A 560 15.21 -25.52 -12.93
CA GLY A 560 13.89 -25.94 -12.43
C GLY A 560 13.04 -24.82 -11.82
N SER A 561 13.63 -23.64 -11.60
CA SER A 561 12.94 -22.47 -11.04
C SER A 561 12.10 -21.72 -12.07
N GLU A 562 11.05 -21.03 -11.61
CA GLU A 562 10.06 -20.34 -12.48
C GLU A 562 10.17 -18.81 -12.44
N HIS A 563 11.40 -18.29 -12.37
CA HIS A 563 11.70 -16.87 -12.29
C HIS A 563 11.14 -16.05 -13.46
N HIS A 564 11.09 -16.63 -14.65
CA HIS A 564 10.58 -15.95 -15.85
C HIS A 564 9.11 -15.58 -15.71
N ILE A 565 8.26 -16.54 -15.32
CA ILE A 565 6.81 -16.33 -15.21
C ILE A 565 6.48 -15.37 -14.08
N LEU A 566 7.17 -15.48 -12.94
CA LEU A 566 6.96 -14.55 -11.82
C LEU A 566 7.36 -13.11 -12.17
N LYS A 567 8.48 -12.92 -12.87
CA LYS A 567 8.86 -11.59 -13.36
C LYS A 567 7.82 -11.04 -14.35
N LYS A 568 7.32 -11.88 -15.26
CA LYS A 568 6.28 -11.48 -16.21
C LYS A 568 4.97 -11.14 -15.51
N ALA A 569 4.55 -11.95 -14.54
CA ALA A 569 3.38 -11.68 -13.71
C ALA A 569 3.54 -10.38 -12.92
N GLY A 570 4.72 -10.12 -12.35
CA GLY A 570 5.04 -8.85 -11.69
C GLY A 570 4.94 -7.64 -12.63
N GLN A 571 5.45 -7.75 -13.86
CA GLN A 571 5.31 -6.70 -14.88
C GLN A 571 3.83 -6.43 -15.21
N ILE A 572 3.04 -7.48 -15.43
CA ILE A 572 1.61 -7.37 -15.74
C ILE A 572 0.84 -6.76 -14.56
N ASN A 573 1.13 -7.18 -13.33
CA ASN A 573 0.50 -6.60 -12.15
C ASN A 573 0.85 -5.12 -11.98
N LEU A 574 2.08 -4.73 -12.29
CA LEU A 574 2.49 -3.32 -12.31
C LEU A 574 1.73 -2.54 -13.39
N GLU A 575 1.55 -3.10 -14.59
CA GLU A 575 0.73 -2.50 -15.64
C GLU A 575 -0.73 -2.33 -15.20
N ILE A 576 -1.34 -3.35 -14.59
CA ILE A 576 -2.71 -3.30 -14.05
C ILE A 576 -2.80 -2.17 -13.01
N LYS A 577 -1.83 -2.07 -12.10
CA LYS A 577 -1.78 -1.00 -11.09
C LYS A 577 -1.58 0.39 -11.71
N ASN A 578 -0.81 0.50 -12.79
CA ASN A 578 -0.64 1.77 -13.51
C ASN A 578 -1.94 2.19 -14.20
N ILE A 579 -2.67 1.23 -14.81
CA ILE A 579 -3.97 1.48 -15.43
C ILE A 579 -5.00 1.90 -14.37
N SER A 580 -5.04 1.22 -13.21
CA SER A 580 -5.98 1.56 -12.13
C SER A 580 -5.67 2.91 -11.50
N ARG A 581 -4.39 3.28 -11.37
CA ARG A 581 -3.94 4.54 -10.78
C ARG A 581 -4.61 5.76 -11.42
N HIS A 582 -4.79 5.76 -12.74
CA HIS A 582 -5.42 6.89 -13.41
C HIS A 582 -6.87 7.12 -12.96
N VAL A 583 -7.61 6.03 -12.71
CA VAL A 583 -8.99 6.11 -12.16
C VAL A 583 -8.96 6.47 -10.69
N ASP A 584 -8.02 5.92 -9.92
CA ASP A 584 -7.87 6.19 -8.50
C ASP A 584 -7.56 7.69 -8.26
N GLU A 585 -6.69 8.30 -9.07
CA GLU A 585 -6.41 9.74 -9.05
C GLU A 585 -7.65 10.59 -9.37
N LEU A 586 -8.47 10.17 -10.35
CA LEU A 586 -9.72 10.85 -10.67
C LEU A 586 -10.75 10.71 -9.54
N LYS A 587 -10.80 9.55 -8.88
CA LYS A 587 -11.65 9.28 -7.71
C LYS A 587 -11.23 10.12 -6.51
N GLU A 588 -9.93 10.22 -6.23
CA GLU A 588 -9.40 11.07 -5.15
C GLU A 588 -9.74 12.54 -5.38
N LYS A 589 -9.55 13.04 -6.61
CA LYS A 589 -9.96 14.40 -6.97
C LYS A 589 -11.46 14.62 -6.77
N LYS A 590 -12.31 13.65 -7.12
CA LYS A 590 -13.76 13.71 -6.89
C LYS A 590 -14.07 13.82 -5.39
N ASP A 591 -13.48 12.95 -4.58
CA ASP A 591 -13.69 12.91 -3.13
C ASP A 591 -13.26 14.23 -2.44
N ASP A 592 -12.19 14.86 -2.91
CA ASP A 592 -11.74 16.16 -2.40
C ASP A 592 -12.69 17.30 -2.76
N GLN A 593 -13.28 17.30 -3.97
CA GLN A 593 -14.33 18.26 -4.33
C GLN A 593 -15.58 18.06 -3.46
N GLU A 594 -15.98 16.81 -3.20
CA GLU A 594 -17.12 16.52 -2.32
C GLU A 594 -16.87 16.92 -0.86
N ARG A 595 -15.67 16.68 -0.34
CA ARG A 595 -15.27 17.15 1.00
C ARG A 595 -15.29 18.67 1.08
N SER A 596 -14.82 19.36 0.05
CA SER A 596 -14.84 20.82 -0.04
C SER A 596 -16.26 21.36 -0.08
N ALA A 597 -17.15 20.74 -0.88
CA ALA A 597 -18.57 21.06 -0.90
C ALA A 597 -19.25 20.85 0.47
N LYS A 598 -18.93 19.76 1.18
CA LYS A 598 -19.44 19.48 2.54
C LYS A 598 -18.97 20.54 3.55
N LYS A 599 -17.69 20.94 3.52
CA LYS A 599 -17.16 22.01 4.39
C LYS A 599 -17.85 23.34 4.11
N THR A 600 -18.03 23.71 2.84
CA THR A 600 -18.74 24.93 2.44
C THR A 600 -20.20 24.89 2.89
N PHE A 601 -20.85 23.73 2.80
CA PHE A 601 -22.23 23.54 3.29
C PHE A 601 -22.34 23.73 4.81
N GLN A 602 -21.40 23.19 5.60
CA GLN A 602 -21.37 23.41 7.06
C GLN A 602 -21.24 24.90 7.42
N LYS A 603 -20.30 25.62 6.78
CA LYS A 603 -20.15 27.08 6.96
C LYS A 603 -21.42 27.84 6.58
N MET A 604 -22.09 27.41 5.51
CA MET A 604 -23.36 27.99 5.06
C MET A 604 -24.49 27.78 6.10
N VAL A 605 -24.54 26.60 6.73
CA VAL A 605 -25.52 26.30 7.80
C VAL A 605 -25.27 27.18 9.02
N GLU A 606 -24.01 27.31 9.45
CA GLU A 606 -23.63 28.18 10.58
C GLU A 606 -24.00 29.65 10.32
N LEU A 607 -23.71 30.16 9.12
CA LEU A 607 -24.06 31.52 8.71
C LEU A 607 -25.58 31.73 8.64
N LYS A 608 -26.34 30.73 8.20
CA LYS A 608 -27.81 30.79 8.19
C LYS A 608 -28.37 30.85 9.61
N ILE A 609 -27.88 29.99 10.52
CA ILE A 609 -28.26 30.00 11.94
C ILE A 609 -27.93 31.37 12.57
N PHE A 610 -26.75 31.92 12.25
CA PHE A 610 -26.36 33.26 12.71
C PHE A 610 -27.31 34.34 12.20
N HIS A 611 -27.65 34.33 10.90
CA HIS A 611 -28.59 35.27 10.29
C HIS A 611 -29.97 35.19 10.97
N ASP A 612 -30.51 34.00 11.20
CA ASP A 612 -31.81 33.81 11.84
C ASP A 612 -31.81 34.28 13.31
N ARG A 613 -30.72 34.02 14.05
CA ARG A 613 -30.54 34.53 15.41
C ARG A 613 -30.43 36.06 15.45
N ALA A 614 -29.69 36.66 14.52
CA ALA A 614 -29.55 38.10 14.41
C ALA A 614 -30.87 38.78 14.05
N LYS A 615 -31.65 38.19 13.12
CA LYS A 615 -32.98 38.65 12.73
C LYS A 615 -33.95 38.66 13.93
N ASN A 616 -33.97 37.58 14.71
CA ASN A 616 -34.83 37.48 15.89
C ASN A 616 -34.43 38.50 16.97
N LYS A 617 -33.14 38.71 17.22
CA LYS A 617 -32.66 39.74 18.17
C LYS A 617 -33.00 41.15 17.69
N LYS A 618 -32.85 41.45 16.40
CA LYS A 618 -33.26 42.73 15.80
C LYS A 618 -34.75 42.99 16.02
N GLN A 619 -35.61 41.99 15.77
CA GLN A 619 -37.05 42.14 15.97
C GLN A 619 -37.41 42.42 17.45
N LYS A 620 -36.76 41.73 18.39
CA LYS A 620 -36.93 42.01 19.83
C LYS A 620 -36.49 43.43 20.21
N LEU A 621 -35.31 43.84 19.77
CA LEU A 621 -34.78 45.20 20.02
C LEU A 621 -35.63 46.30 19.36
N ALA A 622 -36.17 46.05 18.17
CA ALA A 622 -37.08 46.97 17.49
C ALA A 622 -38.44 47.09 18.21
N ALA A 623 -38.94 45.99 18.77
CA ALA A 623 -40.15 46.00 19.60
C ALA A 623 -39.92 46.76 20.93
N GLU A 624 -38.77 46.57 21.57
CA GLU A 624 -38.36 47.34 22.76
C GLU A 624 -38.17 48.83 22.45
N PHE A 625 -37.59 49.16 21.29
CA PHE A 625 -37.44 50.54 20.82
C PHE A 625 -38.81 51.21 20.63
N LYS A 626 -39.78 50.51 20.03
CA LYS A 626 -41.16 51.02 19.89
C LYS A 626 -41.86 51.19 21.24
N ARG A 627 -41.64 50.29 22.22
CA ARG A 627 -42.22 50.39 23.58
C ARG A 627 -41.60 51.47 24.45
N LYS A 628 -40.34 51.85 24.23
CA LYS A 628 -39.60 52.83 25.05
C LYS A 628 -39.57 54.26 24.50
N ASN A 629 -40.16 54.51 23.33
CA ASN A 629 -40.27 55.86 22.76
C ASN A 629 -41.06 56.83 23.65
N ASP A 630 -41.88 56.34 24.58
CA ASP A 630 -42.72 57.17 25.43
C ASP A 630 -42.08 57.58 26.79
N VAL A 631 -40.91 57.04 27.20
CA VAL A 631 -40.47 57.15 28.62
C VAL A 631 -39.01 57.60 28.92
N PHE A 632 -38.03 57.70 28.00
CA PHE A 632 -36.63 58.09 28.40
C PHE A 632 -35.74 58.87 27.38
N LYS A 633 -34.65 59.50 27.91
CA LYS A 633 -33.65 60.43 27.31
C LYS A 633 -33.10 60.10 25.90
N LYS A 634 -32.89 61.14 25.08
CA LYS A 634 -32.36 61.17 23.68
C LYS A 634 -31.07 60.37 23.41
N GLU A 635 -30.19 60.16 24.39
CA GLU A 635 -28.91 59.44 24.24
C GLU A 635 -29.07 57.91 24.11
N ASN A 636 -29.96 57.30 24.91
CA ASN A 636 -30.20 55.87 24.84
C ASN A 636 -30.89 55.45 23.53
N LEU A 637 -31.72 56.34 22.98
CA LEU A 637 -32.34 56.17 21.66
C LEU A 637 -31.31 56.16 20.53
N LYS A 638 -30.28 57.03 20.59
CA LYS A 638 -29.16 57.03 19.62
C LYS A 638 -28.35 55.73 19.69
N ASN A 639 -28.04 55.24 20.90
CA ASN A 639 -27.29 54.00 21.08
C ASN A 639 -28.03 52.76 20.53
N ILE A 640 -29.35 52.68 20.75
CA ILE A 640 -30.16 51.57 20.21
C ILE A 640 -30.26 51.65 18.68
N ALA A 641 -30.39 52.86 18.10
CA ALA A 641 -30.40 53.04 16.65
C ALA A 641 -29.06 52.64 15.99
N VAL A 642 -27.92 52.99 16.61
CA VAL A 642 -26.58 52.55 16.16
C VAL A 642 -26.46 51.02 16.22
N LEU A 643 -26.99 50.39 17.27
CA LEU A 643 -26.98 48.94 17.42
C LEU A 643 -27.79 48.24 16.31
N ILE A 644 -28.98 48.77 15.98
CA ILE A 644 -29.83 48.27 14.89
C ILE A 644 -29.12 48.38 13.54
N ASN A 645 -28.49 49.53 13.26
CA ASN A 645 -27.74 49.74 12.02
C ASN A 645 -26.52 48.80 11.91
N ASN A 646 -25.82 48.56 13.02
CA ASN A 646 -24.74 47.57 13.08
C ASN A 646 -25.23 46.14 12.82
N PHE A 647 -26.42 45.76 13.33
CA PHE A 647 -27.03 44.48 13.02
C PHE A 647 -27.45 44.38 11.55
N GLU A 648 -27.94 45.45 10.94
CA GLU A 648 -28.27 45.50 9.51
C GLU A 648 -27.03 45.32 8.63
N LYS A 649 -25.95 46.07 8.91
CA LYS A 649 -24.67 45.92 8.20
C LYS A 649 -24.14 44.49 8.31
N ARG A 650 -24.19 43.88 9.51
CA ARG A 650 -23.79 42.49 9.73
C ARG A 650 -24.69 41.52 8.96
N MET A 651 -26.00 41.69 8.94
CA MET A 651 -26.92 40.85 8.16
C MET A 651 -26.66 40.95 6.66
N ILE A 652 -26.46 42.16 6.13
CA ILE A 652 -26.15 42.36 4.70
C ILE A 652 -24.84 41.66 4.33
N SER A 653 -23.80 41.77 5.19
CA SER A 653 -22.53 41.05 4.98
C SER A 653 -22.68 39.52 5.07
N SER A 654 -23.54 39.01 5.95
CA SER A 654 -23.83 37.57 6.03
C SER A 654 -24.59 37.07 4.80
N ILE A 655 -25.48 37.89 4.23
CA ILE A 655 -26.22 37.56 3.01
C ILE A 655 -25.29 37.53 1.80
N SER A 656 -24.34 38.47 1.68
CA SER A 656 -23.34 38.45 0.60
C SER A 656 -22.44 37.22 0.70
N LEU A 657 -21.94 36.91 1.90
CA LEU A 657 -21.15 35.69 2.16
C LEU A 657 -21.95 34.41 1.87
N LEU A 658 -23.24 34.36 2.22
CA LEU A 658 -24.10 33.22 1.88
C LEU A 658 -24.24 33.03 0.36
N LYS A 659 -24.37 34.12 -0.40
CA LYS A 659 -24.43 34.06 -1.87
C LYS A 659 -23.12 33.54 -2.47
N GLU A 660 -21.97 34.02 -1.97
CA GLU A 660 -20.65 33.56 -2.39
C GLU A 660 -20.41 32.08 -2.05
N LEU A 661 -20.74 31.65 -0.83
CA LEU A 661 -20.62 30.24 -0.41
C LEU A 661 -21.54 29.32 -1.23
N ASN A 662 -22.74 29.79 -1.60
CA ASN A 662 -23.62 29.02 -2.47
C ASN A 662 -23.06 28.90 -3.90
N LYS A 663 -22.46 29.98 -4.43
CA LYS A 663 -21.79 29.96 -5.74
C LYS A 663 -20.61 28.98 -5.75
N THR A 664 -19.74 29.04 -4.74
CA THR A 664 -18.60 28.12 -4.61
C THR A 664 -19.03 26.68 -4.39
N LYS A 665 -20.08 26.42 -3.58
CA LYS A 665 -20.66 25.08 -3.42
C LYS A 665 -21.14 24.50 -4.75
N LYS A 666 -21.88 25.29 -5.53
CA LYS A 666 -22.36 24.86 -6.86
C LYS A 666 -21.21 24.55 -7.82
N GLU A 667 -20.12 25.31 -7.74
CA GLU A 667 -18.92 25.05 -8.56
C GLU A 667 -18.28 23.70 -8.20
N TYR A 668 -18.12 23.41 -6.90
CA TYR A 668 -17.62 22.11 -6.43
C TYR A 668 -18.53 20.94 -6.82
N GLU A 669 -19.85 21.11 -6.74
CA GLU A 669 -20.82 20.09 -7.18
C GLU A 669 -20.74 19.85 -8.70
N LYS A 670 -20.60 20.92 -9.51
CA LYS A 670 -20.40 20.79 -10.96
C LYS A 670 -19.10 20.07 -11.31
N GLN A 671 -17.99 20.43 -10.65
CA GLN A 671 -16.69 19.79 -10.84
C GLN A 671 -16.75 18.30 -10.50
N SER A 672 -17.37 17.94 -9.37
CA SER A 672 -17.58 16.54 -8.98
C SER A 672 -18.44 15.78 -10.00
N ALA A 673 -19.52 16.38 -10.50
CA ALA A 673 -20.38 15.76 -11.52
C ALA A 673 -19.66 15.53 -12.86
N ILE A 674 -18.79 16.45 -13.28
CA ILE A 674 -17.96 16.29 -14.48
C ILE A 674 -16.97 15.14 -14.29
N LEU A 675 -16.29 15.07 -13.13
CA LEU A 675 -15.36 13.99 -12.80
C LEU A 675 -16.07 12.64 -12.74
N GLU A 676 -17.27 12.58 -12.17
CA GLU A 676 -18.06 11.33 -12.13
C GLU A 676 -18.43 10.83 -13.53
N LYS A 677 -18.83 11.73 -14.44
CA LYS A 677 -19.09 11.35 -15.84
C LYS A 677 -17.84 10.81 -16.52
N LYS A 678 -16.67 11.44 -16.31
CA LYS A 678 -15.39 10.95 -16.84
C LYS A 678 -15.04 9.56 -16.31
N ILE A 679 -15.22 9.32 -15.01
CA ILE A 679 -14.98 8.02 -14.39
C ILE A 679 -15.92 6.96 -14.98
N LYS A 680 -17.23 7.24 -15.06
CA LYS A 680 -18.22 6.30 -15.63
C LYS A 680 -17.91 5.91 -17.08
N ASN A 681 -17.38 6.84 -17.88
CA ASN A 681 -16.99 6.55 -19.26
C ASN A 681 -15.71 5.70 -19.36
N LEU A 682 -14.73 5.93 -18.46
CA LEU A 682 -13.44 5.23 -18.48
C LEU A 682 -13.46 3.86 -17.78
N GLU A 683 -14.33 3.67 -16.79
CA GLU A 683 -14.46 2.41 -16.04
C GLU A 683 -14.67 1.17 -16.92
N PRO A 684 -15.57 1.14 -17.93
CA PRO A 684 -15.76 -0.06 -18.76
C PRO A 684 -14.51 -0.39 -19.60
N GLU A 685 -13.86 0.62 -20.19
CA GLU A 685 -12.64 0.40 -20.98
C GLU A 685 -11.49 -0.14 -20.12
N ILE A 686 -11.35 0.38 -18.90
CA ILE A 686 -10.31 -0.03 -17.97
C ILE A 686 -10.59 -1.42 -17.41
N LYS A 687 -11.83 -1.72 -17.02
CA LYS A 687 -12.24 -3.07 -16.61
C LYS A 687 -11.94 -4.09 -17.70
N ARG A 688 -12.21 -3.75 -18.97
CA ARG A 688 -11.85 -4.60 -20.12
C ARG A 688 -10.35 -4.81 -20.24
N LYS A 689 -9.53 -3.75 -20.16
CA LYS A 689 -8.06 -3.87 -20.22
C LYS A 689 -7.49 -4.70 -19.07
N ILE A 690 -8.01 -4.50 -17.85
CA ILE A 690 -7.61 -5.29 -16.67
C ILE A 690 -7.99 -6.76 -16.88
N PHE A 691 -9.21 -7.03 -17.36
CA PHE A 691 -9.66 -8.38 -17.67
C PHE A 691 -8.77 -9.06 -18.73
N GLU A 692 -8.44 -8.35 -19.82
CA GLU A 692 -7.54 -8.84 -20.86
C GLU A 692 -6.15 -9.21 -20.30
N ARG A 693 -5.60 -8.38 -19.39
CA ARG A 693 -4.30 -8.63 -18.74
C ARG A 693 -4.34 -9.75 -17.70
N GLN A 694 -5.43 -9.85 -16.93
CA GLN A 694 -5.64 -10.95 -16.00
C GLN A 694 -5.79 -12.29 -16.76
N MET A 695 -6.41 -12.26 -17.93
CA MET A 695 -6.52 -13.42 -18.81
C MET A 695 -5.16 -13.81 -19.40
N ASP A 696 -4.36 -12.84 -19.86
CA ASP A 696 -2.96 -13.08 -20.29
C ASP A 696 -2.17 -13.81 -19.18
N LEU A 697 -2.27 -13.32 -17.94
CA LEU A 697 -1.63 -13.92 -16.77
C LEU A 697 -2.11 -15.35 -16.50
N ALA A 698 -3.42 -15.59 -16.54
CA ALA A 698 -3.99 -16.93 -16.31
C ALA A 698 -3.47 -17.95 -17.33
N VAL A 699 -3.41 -17.57 -18.62
CA VAL A 699 -2.90 -18.43 -19.69
C VAL A 699 -1.42 -18.77 -19.48
N PHE A 700 -0.59 -17.82 -19.01
CA PHE A 700 0.82 -18.09 -18.71
C PHE A 700 1.00 -19.14 -17.61
N PHE A 701 0.23 -19.04 -16.53
CA PHE A 701 0.29 -20.05 -15.46
C PHE A 701 -0.19 -21.42 -15.93
N GLU A 702 -1.21 -21.49 -16.79
CA GLU A 702 -1.67 -22.76 -17.38
C GLU A 702 -0.62 -23.40 -18.28
N TRP A 703 -0.02 -22.62 -19.18
CA TRP A 703 1.05 -23.11 -20.04
C TRP A 703 2.18 -23.70 -19.21
N THR A 704 2.50 -23.05 -18.09
CA THR A 704 3.54 -23.49 -17.17
C THR A 704 3.19 -24.78 -16.45
N LYS A 705 1.92 -24.95 -16.01
CA LYS A 705 1.43 -26.21 -15.39
C LYS A 705 1.55 -27.43 -16.29
N LYS A 706 1.42 -27.25 -17.61
CA LYS A 706 1.54 -28.36 -18.59
C LYS A 706 2.99 -28.86 -18.74
N GLN A 707 3.98 -28.07 -18.34
CA GLN A 707 5.38 -28.39 -18.55
C GLN A 707 6.05 -28.86 -17.26
N LYS A 708 6.76 -29.99 -17.33
CA LYS A 708 7.57 -30.50 -16.22
C LYS A 708 8.81 -29.64 -16.01
N ASN A 709 9.16 -29.41 -14.75
CA ASN A 709 10.38 -28.71 -14.34
C ASN A 709 11.51 -29.74 -14.26
N ASN A 710 12.67 -29.42 -14.82
CA ASN A 710 13.85 -30.27 -14.75
C ASN A 710 14.99 -29.51 -14.04
N PRO A 711 15.26 -29.79 -12.76
CA PRO A 711 16.30 -29.11 -11.98
C PRO A 711 17.68 -29.75 -12.22
N GLN A 712 18.11 -29.82 -13.48
CA GLN A 712 19.43 -30.36 -13.86
C GLN A 712 20.33 -29.26 -14.41
N ILE A 713 21.54 -29.17 -13.88
CA ILE A 713 22.61 -28.27 -14.35
C ILE A 713 23.79 -29.14 -14.78
N LYS A 714 24.12 -29.11 -16.05
CA LYS A 714 25.25 -29.85 -16.63
C LYS A 714 26.35 -28.88 -17.03
N ILE A 715 27.55 -29.07 -16.50
CA ILE A 715 28.76 -28.31 -16.86
C ILE A 715 29.79 -29.27 -17.43
N ASN A 716 30.19 -29.06 -18.70
CA ASN A 716 31.06 -29.99 -19.42
C ASN A 716 32.55 -29.81 -19.10
N HIS A 717 33.01 -28.57 -18.88
CA HIS A 717 34.39 -28.23 -18.56
C HIS A 717 34.48 -27.67 -17.13
N LYS A 718 34.93 -26.42 -16.96
CA LYS A 718 35.34 -25.88 -15.67
C LYS A 718 34.24 -25.02 -15.04
N ALA A 719 33.99 -25.23 -13.76
CA ALA A 719 33.28 -24.27 -12.92
C ALA A 719 34.21 -23.70 -11.85
N PHE A 720 34.26 -22.38 -11.77
CA PHE A 720 35.11 -21.65 -10.85
C PHE A 720 34.45 -21.46 -9.48
N PRO A 721 35.26 -21.32 -8.41
CA PRO A 721 34.75 -21.13 -7.06
C PRO A 721 33.91 -19.84 -6.94
N GLY A 722 32.94 -19.86 -6.03
CA GLY A 722 31.94 -18.81 -5.82
C GLY A 722 30.72 -18.92 -6.74
N THR A 723 30.71 -19.83 -7.72
CA THR A 723 29.51 -20.04 -8.56
C THR A 723 28.41 -20.69 -7.73
N LEU A 724 27.23 -20.06 -7.71
CA LEU A 724 26.06 -20.53 -6.98
C LEU A 724 25.14 -21.34 -7.90
N LEU A 725 24.98 -22.62 -7.61
CA LEU A 725 24.03 -23.51 -8.25
C LEU A 725 22.74 -23.53 -7.44
N LYS A 726 21.61 -23.22 -8.07
CA LYS A 726 20.28 -23.27 -7.46
C LYS A 726 19.42 -24.33 -8.13
N GLY A 727 18.80 -25.19 -7.34
CA GLY A 727 17.70 -26.04 -7.76
C GLY A 727 16.36 -25.36 -7.51
N ILE A 728 15.31 -26.15 -7.33
CA ILE A 728 13.98 -25.66 -6.96
C ILE A 728 13.94 -25.31 -5.48
N PHE A 729 14.49 -26.14 -4.61
CA PHE A 729 14.37 -26.04 -3.15
C PHE A 729 15.71 -25.86 -2.44
N SER A 730 16.81 -26.12 -3.13
CA SER A 730 18.15 -26.14 -2.55
C SER A 730 19.14 -25.31 -3.37
N SER A 731 20.19 -24.85 -2.70
CA SER A 731 21.28 -24.12 -3.35
C SER A 731 22.63 -24.60 -2.84
N LEU A 732 23.62 -24.59 -3.72
CA LEU A 732 24.97 -25.07 -3.45
C LEU A 732 25.97 -24.11 -4.07
N GLU A 733 26.89 -23.63 -3.24
CA GLU A 733 28.01 -22.81 -3.69
C GLU A 733 29.22 -23.71 -3.97
N ILE A 734 29.91 -23.46 -5.08
CA ILE A 734 31.13 -24.18 -5.44
C ILE A 734 32.31 -23.58 -4.67
N GLU A 735 32.89 -24.32 -3.73
CA GLU A 735 34.04 -23.85 -2.94
C GLU A 735 35.40 -24.04 -3.65
N LYS A 736 35.52 -25.07 -4.49
CA LYS A 736 36.76 -25.42 -5.22
C LYS A 736 36.47 -25.61 -6.70
N GLU A 737 37.47 -25.35 -7.54
CA GLU A 737 37.35 -25.57 -8.99
C GLU A 737 36.99 -27.04 -9.27
N MET A 738 35.90 -27.24 -10.00
CA MET A 738 35.41 -28.57 -10.38
C MET A 738 35.30 -28.66 -11.90
N ASN A 739 35.71 -29.81 -12.43
CA ASN A 739 35.63 -30.13 -13.83
C ASN A 739 34.51 -31.16 -14.06
N GLY A 740 33.71 -30.95 -15.11
CA GLY A 740 32.83 -31.96 -15.69
C GLY A 740 31.86 -32.59 -14.69
N PHE A 741 30.73 -31.94 -14.43
CA PHE A 741 29.75 -32.47 -13.49
C PHE A 741 28.30 -32.19 -13.88
N LEU A 742 27.43 -33.02 -13.33
CA LEU A 742 25.99 -32.91 -13.35
C LEU A 742 25.51 -32.61 -11.94
N ALA A 743 24.88 -31.47 -11.74
CA ALA A 743 24.23 -31.10 -10.48
C ALA A 743 22.70 -31.29 -10.61
N PHE A 744 22.10 -31.95 -9.64
CA PHE A 744 20.66 -32.23 -9.60
C PHE A 744 20.15 -32.29 -8.16
N GLU A 745 18.86 -32.08 -7.97
CA GLU A 745 18.24 -32.19 -6.65
C GLU A 745 17.87 -33.63 -6.30
N THR A 746 18.23 -34.05 -5.09
CA THR A 746 17.84 -35.33 -4.51
C THR A 746 17.03 -35.11 -3.23
N PRO A 747 15.96 -35.89 -2.98
CA PRO A 747 15.23 -35.83 -1.73
C PRO A 747 16.06 -36.45 -0.60
N HIS A 748 16.29 -35.70 0.48
CA HIS A 748 16.98 -36.18 1.69
C HIS A 748 15.96 -36.62 2.76
N SER A 749 16.26 -37.69 3.50
CA SER A 749 15.28 -38.45 4.30
C SER A 749 14.74 -37.74 5.54
N THR A 750 15.36 -36.64 5.99
CA THR A 750 15.03 -36.06 7.30
C THR A 750 14.57 -34.61 7.31
N LYS A 751 14.82 -33.77 6.28
CA LYS A 751 14.33 -32.36 6.23
C LYS A 751 14.62 -31.59 4.92
N GLY A 752 14.31 -32.17 3.76
CA GLY A 752 14.24 -31.41 2.50
C GLY A 752 15.08 -31.95 1.35
N TYR A 753 15.21 -31.15 0.29
CA TYR A 753 16.00 -31.49 -0.90
C TYR A 753 17.43 -30.99 -0.74
N GLN A 754 18.39 -31.74 -1.28
CA GLN A 754 19.79 -31.35 -1.34
C GLN A 754 20.30 -31.45 -2.78
N MET A 755 21.10 -30.46 -3.19
CA MET A 755 21.85 -30.51 -4.45
C MET A 755 22.94 -31.57 -4.36
N ALA A 756 22.81 -32.63 -5.15
CA ALA A 756 23.85 -33.63 -5.36
C ALA A 756 24.67 -33.28 -6.61
N ILE A 757 25.98 -33.54 -6.55
CA ILE A 757 26.89 -33.41 -7.69
C ILE A 757 27.36 -34.81 -8.08
N GLN A 758 27.08 -35.21 -9.31
CA GLN A 758 27.67 -36.38 -9.95
C GLN A 758 28.75 -35.91 -10.91
N LYS A 759 29.99 -36.36 -10.71
CA LYS A 759 31.07 -36.13 -11.67
C LYS A 759 30.87 -37.05 -12.88
N ASN A 760 31.08 -36.51 -14.08
CA ASN A 760 31.03 -37.28 -15.32
C ASN A 760 32.25 -38.18 -15.47
#